data_AF-A0A6J2YBD0-F1
#
_entry.id   AF-A0A6J2YBD0-F1
#
_cell.length_a   1.000
_cell.length_b   1.000
_cell.length_c   1.000
_cell.angle_alpha   90.00
_cell.angle_beta   90.00
_cell.angle_gamma   90.00
#
_symmetry.space_group_name_H-M   'P 1'
#
loop_
_entity.id
_entity.type
_entity.pdbx_description
1 polymer ?
#
loop_
_entity_poly.entity_id
_entity_poly.type
_entity_poly.pdbx_seq_one_letter_code
_entity_poly.pdbx_strand_id
1 'polypeptide(L)'
;MEKVSAPASDEGHFYYLAHHPVVKLSCATTKIRVVFDASAKDSKGQSLNDSLLTGEKLQKDIFSILLKFRIDKIVFTAVIKQMYRQIWIEPKHTDYQRILWRFSPFEDVQDYRLKTVTFGVSSSPFLALRTIQQLIAEGKASFPLAAKVLETDIFVDDVVTGCSSVESALQLQQDLVALCSSGGFELRKWSSIGWDEKPPDRILEIWENYKSQLHLISSLNVPRRITCDDVIYYELHGFCDASEKGYAAVAYLRALSHNSQYWVSLVSGKSKVSPLKRISLPRLELCAAVLLSDLIAEISKTLENNLKFCKLYAWSDSMVTISWIKSSPHRWKTFVANRVSHIQDILPPACWNYVESNKNPADCASRGLLPEDLVNHSLWWAGPPWLKEPQNCWPSFNHSVEPSSLSIKEEEKVLFENSRFYRFSIVSIFFFDSLLSKYSSLRTIQRVLVYISRFVHNLRHPKDKLCGYITTNELHSSLMLLIRNVQAQSFDHEIYCIQSGKTLSKSMRKLSLFLDSSGVLRVGGRLGNSGFNFSQKHPVLLPRQHRLTELIIEQYHKQYLHVGLQTLQFLLSQNFWILSARRAIYKVISKCIKCFRNSPKISQPPMGQLPSVRVNQAKPFQVVGVDYAGPLFITLGKHRGVKSQTAYICLFVCFTTKALYVELVSDLTTHAFLAALRRFIARRGRCNQIFSDRGTNFVGAKSEILKCTEDACVEENLTWTFNPPSSPHFGGLWEAGVKSFKTHLFRVIGDQRLTYEDLYTVLVQIEALLNSRPLCPLSSDPNDLSALTPGHFLTF
;
A
#
# COMPACT_ATOMS: atom_id res chain seq x y z
N MET A 1 -3.54 -13.06 -13.89
CA MET A 1 -2.16 -13.15 -14.40
C MET A 1 -1.66 -14.58 -14.22
N GLU A 2 -0.66 -14.97 -14.99
CA GLU A 2 -0.10 -16.33 -15.00
C GLU A 2 1.42 -16.23 -15.04
N LYS A 3 2.12 -17.12 -14.32
CA LYS A 3 3.58 -17.17 -14.30
C LYS A 3 4.09 -17.77 -15.62
N VAL A 4 5.08 -17.15 -16.22
CA VAL A 4 5.75 -17.69 -17.42
C VAL A 4 6.75 -18.77 -16.99
N SER A 5 6.64 -19.97 -17.55
CA SER A 5 7.38 -21.17 -17.12
C SER A 5 8.74 -21.36 -17.80
N ALA A 6 9.03 -20.64 -18.89
CA ALA A 6 10.30 -20.69 -19.60
C ALA A 6 10.95 -19.29 -19.66
N PRO A 7 12.29 -19.17 -19.50
CA PRO A 7 12.98 -17.90 -19.76
C PRO A 7 12.72 -17.48 -21.20
N ALA A 8 12.57 -16.16 -21.43
CA ALA A 8 12.36 -15.60 -22.76
C ALA A 8 13.46 -16.10 -23.72
N SER A 9 13.08 -16.85 -24.76
CA SER A 9 13.97 -17.09 -25.89
C SER A 9 14.06 -15.81 -26.72
N ASP A 10 15.23 -15.50 -27.26
CA ASP A 10 15.45 -14.34 -28.14
C ASP A 10 14.62 -14.38 -29.45
N GLU A 11 13.94 -15.49 -29.72
CA GLU A 11 13.10 -15.71 -30.90
C GLU A 11 11.59 -15.45 -30.67
N GLY A 12 11.15 -15.17 -29.44
CA GLY A 12 9.73 -14.97 -29.12
C GLY A 12 9.25 -13.52 -29.28
N HIS A 13 8.08 -13.31 -29.89
CA HIS A 13 7.40 -12.00 -29.89
C HIS A 13 6.67 -11.76 -28.55
N PHE A 14 7.27 -10.99 -27.64
CA PHE A 14 6.66 -10.59 -26.36
C PHE A 14 6.98 -9.14 -26.00
N TYR A 15 6.19 -8.55 -25.09
CA TYR A 15 6.36 -7.17 -24.64
C TYR A 15 6.12 -7.04 -23.13
N TYR A 16 7.02 -6.32 -22.44
CA TYR A 16 6.89 -6.04 -21.00
C TYR A 16 6.27 -4.66 -20.76
N LEU A 17 5.11 -4.65 -20.11
CA LEU A 17 4.45 -3.45 -19.64
C LEU A 17 5.15 -2.92 -18.38
N ALA A 18 5.65 -1.69 -18.46
CA ALA A 18 6.04 -0.95 -17.28
C ALA A 18 4.81 -0.73 -16.39
N HIS A 19 4.98 -0.80 -15.07
CA HIS A 19 3.88 -0.56 -14.15
C HIS A 19 4.34 0.12 -12.87
N HIS A 20 3.44 0.93 -12.29
CA HIS A 20 3.69 1.64 -11.04
C HIS A 20 2.43 1.72 -10.17
N PRO A 21 2.56 1.79 -8.84
CA PRO A 21 1.43 1.95 -7.94
C PRO A 21 0.98 3.40 -7.84
N VAL A 22 -0.32 3.64 -7.96
CA VAL A 22 -1.00 4.89 -7.56
C VAL A 22 -1.75 4.64 -6.27
N VAL A 23 -1.35 5.33 -5.20
CA VAL A 23 -1.94 5.18 -3.86
C VAL A 23 -3.07 6.21 -3.68
N LYS A 24 -4.29 5.73 -3.44
CA LYS A 24 -5.45 6.57 -3.08
C LYS A 24 -5.83 6.31 -1.63
N LEU A 25 -5.20 7.06 -0.72
CA LEU A 25 -5.41 6.93 0.73
C LEU A 25 -6.86 7.22 1.17
N SER A 26 -7.61 8.02 0.40
CA SER A 26 -9.02 8.34 0.63
C SER A 26 -10.01 7.26 0.19
N CYS A 27 -9.56 6.22 -0.53
CA CYS A 27 -10.44 5.15 -1.00
C CYS A 27 -10.50 4.00 0.03
N ALA A 28 -11.69 3.72 0.56
CA ALA A 28 -11.88 2.71 1.60
C ALA A 28 -11.56 1.27 1.14
N THR A 29 -11.79 0.94 -0.14
CA THR A 29 -11.76 -0.45 -0.65
C THR A 29 -10.48 -0.83 -1.41
N THR A 30 -9.89 0.09 -2.18
CA THR A 30 -8.65 -0.17 -2.95
C THR A 30 -7.67 0.97 -2.78
N LYS A 31 -6.84 0.86 -1.72
CA LYS A 31 -5.83 1.87 -1.37
C LYS A 31 -4.72 2.00 -2.42
N ILE A 32 -4.48 0.97 -3.23
CA ILE A 32 -3.43 0.94 -4.27
C ILE A 32 -4.06 0.48 -5.59
N ARG A 33 -3.80 1.22 -6.67
CA ARG A 33 -4.12 0.83 -8.06
C ARG A 33 -2.82 0.69 -8.84
N VAL A 34 -2.64 -0.43 -9.53
CA VAL A 34 -1.50 -0.61 -10.44
C VAL A 34 -1.87 0.03 -11.78
N VAL A 35 -1.01 0.94 -12.24
CA VAL A 35 -1.12 1.57 -13.57
C VAL A 35 -0.11 0.89 -14.48
N PHE A 36 -0.58 0.35 -15.60
CA PHE A 36 0.26 -0.20 -16.65
C PHE A 36 0.48 0.88 -17.71
N ASP A 37 1.73 1.07 -18.09
CA ASP A 37 2.15 2.06 -19.08
C ASP A 37 2.55 1.34 -20.38
N ALA A 38 1.57 1.21 -21.28
CA ALA A 38 1.77 0.69 -22.63
C ALA A 38 2.30 1.76 -23.61
N SER A 39 2.51 2.99 -23.15
CA SER A 39 3.11 4.09 -23.90
C SER A 39 4.59 4.30 -23.54
N ALA A 40 5.12 3.51 -22.60
CA ALA A 40 6.54 3.48 -22.31
C ALA A 40 7.30 3.02 -23.56
N LYS A 41 8.31 3.79 -23.96
CA LYS A 41 9.12 3.47 -25.13
C LYS A 41 10.19 2.45 -24.77
N ASP A 42 10.40 1.48 -25.63
CA ASP A 42 11.49 0.53 -25.53
C ASP A 42 12.84 1.17 -25.93
N SER A 43 13.92 0.38 -25.92
CA SER A 43 15.25 0.84 -26.35
C SER A 43 15.33 1.27 -27.82
N LYS A 44 14.32 0.93 -28.63
CA LYS A 44 14.17 1.33 -30.04
C LYS A 44 13.26 2.54 -30.22
N GLY A 45 12.73 3.11 -29.13
CA GLY A 45 11.87 4.30 -29.15
C GLY A 45 10.41 4.03 -29.52
N GLN A 46 9.98 2.76 -29.58
CA GLN A 46 8.60 2.36 -29.90
C GLN A 46 7.87 1.89 -28.63
N SER A 47 6.59 2.20 -28.50
CA SER A 47 5.73 1.69 -27.42
C SER A 47 4.73 0.66 -27.94
N LEU A 48 4.20 -0.18 -27.04
CA LEU A 48 3.16 -1.14 -27.41
C LEU A 48 1.95 -0.45 -28.03
N ASN A 49 1.56 0.72 -27.50
CA ASN A 49 0.45 1.49 -28.03
C ASN A 49 0.70 2.02 -29.45
N ASP A 50 1.95 2.28 -29.84
CA ASP A 50 2.31 2.70 -31.20
C ASP A 50 2.20 1.54 -32.21
N SER A 51 2.35 0.30 -31.73
CA SER A 51 2.32 -0.91 -32.57
C SER A 51 0.93 -1.56 -32.67
N LEU A 52 -0.06 -1.11 -31.88
CA LEU A 52 -1.40 -1.70 -31.82
C LEU A 52 -2.43 -0.89 -32.61
N LEU A 53 -3.28 -1.62 -33.35
CA LEU A 53 -4.50 -1.06 -33.90
C LEU A 53 -5.49 -0.76 -32.75
N THR A 54 -5.88 0.50 -32.62
CA THR A 54 -6.77 0.97 -31.53
C THR A 54 -8.20 0.46 -31.67
N GLY A 55 -8.63 0.13 -32.90
CA GLY A 55 -10.01 -0.22 -33.22
C GLY A 55 -10.91 1.02 -33.37
N GLU A 56 -12.15 0.79 -33.81
CA GLU A 56 -13.13 1.86 -34.01
C GLU A 56 -13.63 2.42 -32.66
N LYS A 57 -14.02 3.70 -32.64
CA LYS A 57 -14.61 4.31 -31.45
C LYS A 57 -16.07 3.88 -31.29
N LEU A 58 -16.29 2.79 -30.56
CA LEU A 58 -17.63 2.27 -30.24
C LEU A 58 -18.34 3.03 -29.10
N GLN A 59 -17.64 3.95 -28.43
CA GLN A 59 -18.19 4.70 -27.30
C GLN A 59 -19.29 5.66 -27.74
N LYS A 60 -20.46 5.55 -27.12
CA LYS A 60 -21.58 6.46 -27.36
C LYS A 60 -21.30 7.83 -26.74
N ASP A 61 -21.90 8.84 -27.34
CA ASP A 61 -21.83 10.21 -26.85
C ASP A 61 -22.62 10.34 -25.53
N ILE A 62 -21.97 10.93 -24.53
CA ILE A 62 -22.53 11.07 -23.19
C ILE A 62 -23.78 11.97 -23.19
N PHE A 63 -23.79 13.00 -24.04
CA PHE A 63 -24.94 13.89 -24.15
C PHE A 63 -26.19 13.13 -24.62
N SER A 64 -26.03 12.24 -25.61
CA SER A 64 -27.12 11.38 -26.09
C SER A 64 -27.67 10.43 -25.01
N ILE A 65 -26.79 9.85 -24.17
CA ILE A 65 -27.21 8.97 -23.06
C ILE A 65 -27.97 9.78 -22.00
N LEU A 66 -27.43 10.93 -21.60
CA LEU A 66 -28.05 11.81 -20.60
C LEU A 66 -29.40 12.36 -21.08
N LEU A 67 -29.56 12.62 -22.37
CA LEU A 67 -30.84 13.05 -22.93
C LEU A 67 -31.90 11.95 -22.79
N LYS A 68 -31.56 10.69 -23.08
CA LYS A 68 -32.47 9.54 -22.92
C LYS A 68 -32.80 9.26 -21.46
N PHE A 69 -31.82 9.40 -20.57
CA PHE A 69 -32.01 9.23 -19.13
C PHE A 69 -33.09 10.16 -18.54
N ARG A 70 -33.45 11.25 -19.23
CA ARG A 70 -34.49 12.18 -18.82
C ARG A 70 -35.90 11.81 -19.29
N ILE A 71 -36.06 10.78 -20.12
CA ILE A 71 -37.34 10.41 -20.71
C ILE A 71 -38.21 9.65 -19.70
N ASP A 72 -37.59 8.76 -18.92
CA ASP A 72 -38.31 7.84 -18.06
C ASP A 72 -38.62 8.41 -16.68
N LYS A 73 -39.76 7.99 -16.12
CA LYS A 73 -40.23 8.41 -14.79
C LYS A 73 -39.33 7.89 -13.67
N ILE A 74 -38.86 6.66 -13.79
CA ILE A 74 -37.99 6.00 -12.82
C ILE A 74 -36.66 5.72 -13.50
N VAL A 75 -35.59 6.17 -12.87
CA VAL A 75 -34.24 6.07 -13.42
C VAL A 75 -33.32 5.34 -12.45
N PHE A 76 -32.38 4.57 -13.00
CA PHE A 76 -31.38 3.91 -12.20
C PHE A 76 -30.04 3.84 -12.91
N THR A 77 -28.98 3.74 -12.11
CA THR A 77 -27.62 3.57 -12.58
C THR A 77 -26.99 2.34 -11.99
N ALA A 78 -26.16 1.64 -12.75
CA ALA A 78 -25.35 0.51 -12.31
C ALA A 78 -23.97 0.55 -12.96
N VAL A 79 -22.99 -0.14 -12.39
CA VAL A 79 -21.62 -0.20 -12.91
C VAL A 79 -21.19 -1.65 -13.11
N ILE A 80 -20.63 -1.97 -14.28
CA ILE A 80 -19.95 -3.24 -14.52
C ILE A 80 -18.64 -3.23 -13.73
N LYS A 81 -18.52 -4.10 -12.73
CA LYS A 81 -17.32 -4.16 -11.90
C LYS A 81 -16.08 -4.37 -12.75
N GLN A 82 -15.07 -3.53 -12.62
CA GLN A 82 -13.73 -3.81 -13.17
C GLN A 82 -13.79 -4.36 -14.60
N MET A 83 -14.67 -3.81 -15.45
CA MET A 83 -15.12 -4.37 -16.73
C MET A 83 -13.99 -5.05 -17.53
N TYR A 84 -12.89 -4.33 -17.78
CA TYR A 84 -11.72 -4.84 -18.49
C TYR A 84 -11.14 -6.14 -17.92
N ARG A 85 -11.11 -6.29 -16.60
CA ARG A 85 -10.55 -7.47 -15.92
C ARG A 85 -11.42 -8.72 -16.04
N GLN A 86 -12.65 -8.58 -16.51
CA GLN A 86 -13.57 -9.71 -16.71
C GLN A 86 -13.48 -10.27 -18.14
N ILE A 87 -12.72 -9.61 -19.03
CA ILE A 87 -12.60 -9.97 -20.44
C ILE A 87 -11.25 -10.63 -20.67
N TRP A 88 -11.26 -11.88 -21.13
CA TRP A 88 -10.06 -12.63 -21.46
C TRP A 88 -9.44 -12.14 -22.76
N ILE A 89 -8.12 -12.15 -22.80
CA ILE A 89 -7.35 -11.93 -24.03
C ILE A 89 -7.06 -13.29 -24.63
N GLU A 90 -7.14 -13.35 -25.96
CA GLU A 90 -6.71 -14.49 -26.75
C GLU A 90 -5.30 -14.96 -26.34
N PRO A 91 -5.07 -16.24 -25.98
CA PRO A 91 -3.82 -16.73 -25.44
C PRO A 91 -2.57 -16.31 -26.21
N LYS A 92 -2.60 -16.32 -27.56
CA LYS A 92 -1.49 -15.88 -28.41
C LYS A 92 -1.08 -14.41 -28.25
N HIS A 93 -1.95 -13.56 -27.71
CA HIS A 93 -1.67 -12.13 -27.50
C HIS A 93 -1.30 -11.80 -26.05
N THR A 94 -1.43 -12.74 -25.12
CA THR A 94 -1.16 -12.50 -23.69
C THR A 94 0.32 -12.18 -23.41
N ASP A 95 1.23 -12.64 -24.28
CA ASP A 95 2.67 -12.37 -24.18
C ASP A 95 3.07 -10.94 -24.54
N TYR A 96 2.17 -10.14 -25.15
CA TYR A 96 2.37 -8.69 -25.30
C TYR A 96 1.99 -7.89 -24.04
N GLN A 97 1.51 -8.57 -22.99
CA GLN A 97 1.13 -7.97 -21.71
C GLN A 97 1.90 -8.62 -20.56
N ARG A 98 3.19 -8.88 -20.76
CA ARG A 98 4.06 -9.37 -19.70
C ARG A 98 4.38 -8.27 -18.71
N ILE A 99 4.60 -8.65 -17.46
CA ILE A 99 4.99 -7.78 -16.37
C ILE A 99 6.04 -8.49 -15.51
N LEU A 100 6.93 -7.71 -14.94
CA LEU A 100 7.83 -8.18 -13.90
C LEU A 100 7.15 -7.99 -12.54
N TRP A 101 6.97 -9.07 -11.80
CA TRP A 101 6.29 -9.01 -10.50
C TRP A 101 6.94 -9.95 -9.48
N ARG A 102 6.89 -9.55 -8.20
CA ARG A 102 7.21 -10.41 -7.05
C ARG A 102 6.18 -10.13 -5.96
N PHE A 103 5.64 -11.17 -5.34
CA PHE A 103 4.62 -10.99 -4.29
C PHE A 103 5.25 -10.62 -2.95
N SER A 104 6.52 -10.95 -2.78
CA SER A 104 7.33 -10.59 -1.63
C SER A 104 8.65 -9.97 -2.08
N PRO A 105 9.21 -9.01 -1.34
CA PRO A 105 10.59 -8.54 -1.55
C PRO A 105 11.66 -9.63 -1.39
N PHE A 106 11.30 -10.78 -0.81
CA PHE A 106 12.17 -11.94 -0.61
C PHE A 106 12.01 -13.00 -1.71
N GLU A 107 11.04 -12.83 -2.59
CA GLU A 107 10.93 -13.62 -3.80
C GLU A 107 11.70 -12.92 -4.91
N ASP A 108 12.34 -13.72 -5.75
CA ASP A 108 12.94 -13.22 -6.97
C ASP A 108 11.87 -12.59 -7.87
N VAL A 109 12.26 -11.59 -8.66
CA VAL A 109 11.37 -11.04 -9.68
C VAL A 109 11.07 -12.15 -10.67
N GLN A 110 9.79 -12.39 -10.91
CA GLN A 110 9.31 -13.40 -11.84
C GLN A 110 8.55 -12.73 -12.99
N ASP A 111 8.49 -13.45 -14.09
CA ASP A 111 7.74 -13.06 -15.27
C ASP A 111 6.30 -13.53 -15.14
N TYR A 112 5.38 -12.58 -15.30
CA TYR A 112 3.95 -12.85 -15.37
C TYR A 112 3.38 -12.28 -16.65
N ARG A 113 2.36 -12.95 -17.20
CA ARG A 113 1.52 -12.39 -18.27
C ARG A 113 0.12 -12.08 -17.77
N LEU A 114 -0.40 -10.92 -18.16
CA LEU A 114 -1.78 -10.54 -17.90
C LEU A 114 -2.69 -11.31 -18.89
N LYS A 115 -3.79 -11.86 -18.37
CA LYS A 115 -4.70 -12.73 -19.15
C LYS A 115 -5.98 -12.03 -19.60
N THR A 116 -6.17 -10.80 -19.14
CA THR A 116 -7.41 -10.05 -19.32
C THR A 116 -7.09 -8.69 -19.88
N VAL A 117 -8.10 -8.03 -20.48
CA VAL A 117 -7.95 -6.72 -21.08
C VAL A 117 -7.38 -5.74 -20.04
N THR A 118 -6.29 -5.08 -20.39
CA THR A 118 -5.49 -4.29 -19.45
C THR A 118 -5.66 -2.80 -19.69
N PHE A 119 -6.09 -2.09 -18.64
CA PHE A 119 -6.21 -0.64 -18.68
C PHE A 119 -4.86 0.03 -19.00
N GLY A 120 -4.86 0.98 -19.94
CA GLY A 120 -3.66 1.67 -20.42
C GLY A 120 -3.22 1.26 -21.83
N VAL A 121 -3.73 0.13 -22.35
CA VAL A 121 -3.49 -0.31 -23.73
C VAL A 121 -4.52 0.33 -24.68
N SER A 122 -4.06 0.86 -25.81
CA SER A 122 -4.86 1.63 -26.79
C SER A 122 -6.09 0.88 -27.29
N SER A 123 -5.97 -0.41 -27.57
CA SER A 123 -7.07 -1.26 -28.06
C SER A 123 -8.08 -1.69 -27.01
N SER A 124 -7.81 -1.48 -25.71
CA SER A 124 -8.67 -1.97 -24.62
C SER A 124 -10.11 -1.45 -24.65
N PRO A 125 -10.38 -0.15 -24.90
CA PRO A 125 -11.74 0.36 -24.98
C PRO A 125 -12.56 -0.31 -26.08
N PHE A 126 -11.96 -0.51 -27.26
CA PHE A 126 -12.61 -1.21 -28.37
C PHE A 126 -12.92 -2.65 -28.00
N LEU A 127 -11.92 -3.40 -27.50
CA LEU A 127 -12.11 -4.79 -27.08
C LEU A 127 -13.24 -4.92 -26.05
N ALA A 128 -13.25 -4.04 -25.05
CA ALA A 128 -14.25 -4.07 -24.00
C ALA A 128 -15.67 -3.83 -24.52
N LEU A 129 -15.86 -2.79 -25.34
CA LEU A 129 -17.18 -2.47 -25.90
C LEU A 129 -17.62 -3.50 -26.95
N ARG A 130 -16.70 -4.05 -27.75
CA ARG A 130 -17.01 -5.09 -28.74
C ARG A 130 -17.44 -6.40 -28.08
N THR A 131 -16.88 -6.74 -26.91
CA THR A 131 -17.35 -7.88 -26.10
C THR A 131 -18.76 -7.65 -25.60
N ILE A 132 -19.11 -6.43 -25.16
CA ILE A 132 -20.50 -6.10 -24.79
C ILE A 132 -21.43 -6.20 -26.00
N GLN A 133 -21.03 -5.71 -27.17
CA GLN A 133 -21.81 -5.89 -28.41
C GLN A 133 -22.02 -7.36 -28.77
N GLN A 134 -21.03 -8.22 -28.53
CA GLN A 134 -21.16 -9.66 -28.73
C GLN A 134 -22.20 -10.25 -27.75
N LEU A 135 -22.11 -9.89 -26.48
CA LEU A 135 -23.06 -10.30 -25.45
C LEU A 135 -24.49 -9.87 -25.77
N ILE A 136 -24.66 -8.65 -26.29
CA ILE A 136 -25.94 -8.14 -26.76
C ILE A 136 -26.48 -9.03 -27.89
N ALA A 137 -25.66 -9.35 -28.90
CA ALA A 137 -26.09 -10.17 -30.02
C ALA A 137 -26.55 -11.57 -29.59
N GLU A 138 -25.82 -12.20 -28.67
CA GLU A 138 -26.14 -13.53 -28.14
C GLU A 138 -27.34 -13.52 -27.19
N GLY A 139 -27.46 -12.48 -26.38
CA GLY A 139 -28.51 -12.35 -25.37
C GLY A 139 -29.84 -11.77 -25.87
N LYS A 140 -29.86 -11.14 -27.05
CA LYS A 140 -31.04 -10.41 -27.57
C LYS A 140 -32.30 -11.27 -27.66
N ALA A 141 -32.16 -12.56 -27.94
CA ALA A 141 -33.29 -13.49 -28.02
C ALA A 141 -33.90 -13.79 -26.63
N SER A 142 -33.07 -13.86 -25.59
CA SER A 142 -33.51 -14.21 -24.23
C SER A 142 -33.89 -12.99 -23.39
N PHE A 143 -33.18 -11.87 -23.57
CA PHE A 143 -33.34 -10.64 -22.79
C PHE A 143 -33.39 -9.39 -23.71
N PRO A 144 -34.46 -9.22 -24.51
CA PRO A 144 -34.51 -8.19 -25.56
C PRO A 144 -34.44 -6.76 -24.99
N LEU A 145 -35.05 -6.51 -23.82
CA LEU A 145 -35.05 -5.18 -23.19
C LEU A 145 -33.67 -4.85 -22.60
N ALA A 146 -33.06 -5.79 -21.87
CA ALA A 146 -31.71 -5.61 -21.33
C ALA A 146 -30.66 -5.45 -22.45
N ALA A 147 -30.79 -6.22 -23.53
CA ALA A 147 -29.92 -6.10 -24.70
C ALA A 147 -30.02 -4.71 -25.34
N LYS A 148 -31.23 -4.16 -25.48
CA LYS A 148 -31.45 -2.79 -25.97
C LYS A 148 -30.80 -1.74 -25.06
N VAL A 149 -30.94 -1.88 -23.74
CA VAL A 149 -30.31 -0.98 -22.78
C VAL A 149 -28.80 -1.00 -22.89
N LEU A 150 -28.18 -2.19 -22.94
CA LEU A 150 -26.72 -2.30 -23.10
C LEU A 150 -26.23 -1.77 -24.46
N GLU A 151 -27.09 -1.75 -25.48
CA GLU A 151 -26.77 -1.20 -26.80
C GLU A 151 -26.80 0.34 -26.83
N THR A 152 -27.73 0.96 -26.10
CA THR A 152 -28.03 2.40 -26.24
C THR A 152 -27.68 3.26 -25.05
N ASP A 153 -27.62 2.68 -23.84
CA ASP A 153 -27.68 3.39 -22.56
C ASP A 153 -26.46 3.07 -21.67
N ILE A 154 -25.38 2.56 -22.28
CA ILE A 154 -24.11 2.29 -21.61
C ILE A 154 -23.06 3.37 -21.93
N PHE A 155 -22.42 3.90 -20.90
CA PHE A 155 -21.25 4.76 -21.00
C PHE A 155 -20.03 4.05 -20.42
N VAL A 156 -19.27 3.37 -21.29
CA VAL A 156 -18.13 2.54 -20.91
C VAL A 156 -18.54 1.42 -19.94
N ASP A 157 -18.34 1.59 -18.63
CA ASP A 157 -18.71 0.64 -17.59
C ASP A 157 -20.00 1.02 -16.84
N ASP A 158 -20.55 2.21 -17.07
CA ASP A 158 -21.77 2.70 -16.41
C ASP A 158 -23.01 2.42 -17.27
N VAL A 159 -24.01 1.74 -16.70
CA VAL A 159 -25.35 1.58 -17.27
C VAL A 159 -26.24 2.67 -16.69
N VAL A 160 -26.86 3.47 -17.55
CA VAL A 160 -27.62 4.68 -17.18
C VAL A 160 -28.95 4.67 -17.93
N THR A 161 -29.99 4.11 -17.33
CA THR A 161 -31.27 3.86 -18.00
C THR A 161 -32.48 4.15 -17.11
N GLY A 162 -33.68 4.01 -17.66
CA GLY A 162 -34.92 4.21 -16.94
C GLY A 162 -36.08 3.38 -17.48
N CYS A 163 -37.22 3.53 -16.80
CA CYS A 163 -38.46 2.83 -17.07
C CYS A 163 -39.67 3.57 -16.48
N SER A 164 -40.88 3.14 -16.85
CA SER A 164 -42.13 3.83 -16.51
C SER A 164 -42.69 3.45 -15.13
N SER A 165 -42.33 2.29 -14.57
CA SER A 165 -42.85 1.79 -13.29
C SER A 165 -41.78 1.06 -12.46
N VAL A 166 -42.01 0.90 -11.15
CA VAL A 166 -41.04 0.26 -10.23
C VAL A 166 -40.90 -1.23 -10.58
N GLU A 167 -42.01 -1.88 -10.93
CA GLU A 167 -42.04 -3.30 -11.29
C GLU A 167 -41.23 -3.55 -12.56
N SER A 168 -41.40 -2.70 -13.58
CA SER A 168 -40.60 -2.77 -14.81
C SER A 168 -39.12 -2.47 -14.54
N ALA A 169 -38.79 -1.58 -13.60
CA ALA A 169 -37.42 -1.32 -13.16
C ALA A 169 -36.76 -2.57 -12.57
N LEU A 170 -37.48 -3.26 -11.66
CA LEU A 170 -36.99 -4.46 -10.99
C LEU A 170 -36.82 -5.62 -11.96
N GLN A 171 -37.76 -5.79 -12.90
CA GLN A 171 -37.63 -6.81 -13.94
C GLN A 171 -36.44 -6.51 -14.85
N LEU A 172 -36.30 -5.27 -15.33
CA LEU A 172 -35.18 -4.87 -16.18
C LEU A 172 -33.84 -5.01 -15.46
N GLN A 173 -33.78 -4.70 -14.16
CA GLN A 173 -32.62 -4.96 -13.33
C GLN A 173 -32.26 -6.45 -13.30
N GLN A 174 -33.23 -7.33 -13.07
CA GLN A 174 -33.02 -8.79 -13.06
C GLN A 174 -32.53 -9.29 -14.42
N ASP A 175 -33.13 -8.82 -15.51
CA ASP A 175 -32.75 -9.17 -16.88
C ASP A 175 -31.33 -8.68 -17.21
N LEU A 176 -30.96 -7.46 -16.80
CA LEU A 176 -29.61 -6.92 -16.94
C LEU A 176 -28.59 -7.74 -16.14
N VAL A 177 -28.92 -8.13 -14.91
CA VAL A 177 -28.06 -8.98 -14.08
C VAL A 177 -27.88 -10.35 -14.74
N ALA A 178 -28.96 -10.96 -15.24
CA ALA A 178 -28.91 -12.27 -15.89
C ALA A 178 -28.10 -12.23 -17.20
N LEU A 179 -28.35 -11.23 -18.05
CA LEU A 179 -27.64 -11.02 -19.31
C LEU A 179 -26.16 -10.73 -19.08
N CYS A 180 -25.81 -9.82 -18.15
CA CYS A 180 -24.42 -9.58 -17.83
C CYS A 180 -23.75 -10.83 -17.25
N SER A 181 -24.43 -11.57 -16.37
CA SER A 181 -23.88 -12.77 -15.74
C SER A 181 -23.62 -13.90 -16.74
N SER A 182 -24.40 -14.04 -17.81
CA SER A 182 -24.14 -15.03 -18.86
C SER A 182 -22.84 -14.74 -19.62
N GLY A 183 -22.48 -13.47 -19.77
CA GLY A 183 -21.19 -13.02 -20.29
C GLY A 183 -20.06 -12.98 -19.25
N GLY A 184 -20.30 -13.45 -18.03
CA GLY A 184 -19.35 -13.40 -16.92
C GLY A 184 -19.16 -12.01 -16.31
N PHE A 185 -20.04 -11.04 -16.63
CA PHE A 185 -20.02 -9.69 -16.10
C PHE A 185 -20.84 -9.52 -14.83
N GLU A 186 -20.27 -8.82 -13.84
CA GLU A 186 -20.96 -8.52 -12.57
C GLU A 186 -21.34 -7.05 -12.45
N LEU A 187 -22.64 -6.75 -12.33
CA LEU A 187 -23.19 -5.40 -12.11
C LEU A 187 -23.24 -5.04 -10.61
N ARG A 188 -22.95 -3.79 -10.27
CA ARG A 188 -22.87 -3.28 -8.89
C ARG A 188 -23.26 -1.82 -8.78
N LYS A 189 -23.29 -1.32 -7.54
CA LYS A 189 -23.53 0.11 -7.20
C LYS A 189 -24.83 0.63 -7.81
N TRP A 190 -25.87 -0.19 -7.68
CA TRP A 190 -27.22 0.21 -8.04
C TRP A 190 -27.61 1.44 -7.24
N SER A 191 -28.06 2.47 -7.94
CA SER A 191 -28.56 3.71 -7.35
C SER A 191 -29.78 4.15 -8.14
N SER A 192 -30.82 4.53 -7.43
CA SER A 192 -32.00 5.20 -7.96
C SER A 192 -32.34 6.28 -6.94
N ILE A 193 -32.29 7.54 -7.37
CA ILE A 193 -32.63 8.70 -6.55
C ILE A 193 -33.76 9.38 -7.30
N GLY A 194 -34.86 9.67 -6.60
CA GLY A 194 -36.00 10.38 -7.19
C GLY A 194 -35.62 11.82 -7.55
N TRP A 195 -36.25 12.39 -8.58
CA TRP A 195 -36.03 13.79 -8.98
C TRP A 195 -36.33 14.78 -7.84
N ASP A 196 -37.32 14.45 -7.01
CA ASP A 196 -37.77 15.26 -5.87
C ASP A 196 -37.18 14.80 -4.52
N GLU A 197 -36.29 13.80 -4.53
CA GLU A 197 -35.64 13.35 -3.30
C GLU A 197 -34.60 14.35 -2.82
N LYS A 198 -34.55 14.52 -1.50
CA LYS A 198 -33.63 15.43 -0.83
C LYS A 198 -32.18 15.04 -1.16
N PRO A 199 -31.36 15.92 -1.80
CA PRO A 199 -29.97 15.62 -2.04
C PRO A 199 -29.21 15.45 -0.70
N PRO A 200 -28.02 14.83 -0.71
CA PRO A 200 -27.23 14.63 0.51
C PRO A 200 -27.08 15.93 1.33
N ASP A 201 -27.24 15.84 2.66
CA ASP A 201 -27.33 17.03 3.53
C ASP A 201 -26.17 18.00 3.33
N ARG A 202 -24.96 17.51 3.06
CA ARG A 202 -23.79 18.34 2.76
C ARG A 202 -24.00 19.28 1.56
N ILE A 203 -24.66 18.83 0.50
CA ILE A 203 -24.92 19.65 -0.69
C ILE A 203 -25.97 20.71 -0.34
N LEU A 204 -26.99 20.34 0.43
CA LEU A 204 -28.03 21.26 0.88
C LEU A 204 -27.50 22.35 1.80
N GLU A 205 -26.62 22.01 2.74
CA GLU A 205 -25.98 23.00 3.62
C GLU A 205 -25.20 24.05 2.81
N ILE A 206 -24.42 23.61 1.81
CA ILE A 206 -23.66 24.52 0.94
C ILE A 206 -24.61 25.40 0.12
N TRP A 207 -25.69 24.82 -0.41
CA TRP A 207 -26.68 25.52 -1.22
C TRP A 207 -27.49 26.54 -0.42
N GLU A 208 -28.03 26.15 0.74
CA GLU A 208 -28.83 27.04 1.58
C GLU A 208 -27.97 28.19 2.15
N ASN A 209 -26.71 27.93 2.51
CA ASN A 209 -25.77 28.99 2.88
C ASN A 209 -25.60 30.01 1.74
N TYR A 210 -25.33 29.54 0.51
CA TYR A 210 -25.21 30.41 -0.66
C TYR A 210 -26.50 31.19 -0.96
N LYS A 211 -27.65 30.51 -0.94
CA LYS A 211 -28.97 31.08 -1.20
C LYS A 211 -29.32 32.17 -0.19
N SER A 212 -29.00 31.97 1.09
CA SER A 212 -29.28 32.96 2.14
C SER A 212 -28.59 34.30 1.88
N GLN A 213 -27.43 34.30 1.23
CA GLN A 213 -26.62 35.49 0.94
C GLN A 213 -26.86 36.07 -0.46
N LEU A 214 -27.63 35.38 -1.32
CA LEU A 214 -27.80 35.77 -2.73
C LEU A 214 -28.40 37.17 -2.89
N HIS A 215 -29.26 37.59 -1.96
CA HIS A 215 -29.87 38.93 -1.94
C HIS A 215 -28.84 40.06 -1.86
N LEU A 216 -27.66 39.82 -1.27
CA LEU A 216 -26.60 40.83 -1.14
C LEU A 216 -26.01 41.26 -2.49
N ILE A 217 -26.10 40.43 -3.54
CA ILE A 217 -25.64 40.77 -4.89
C ILE A 217 -26.40 41.99 -5.45
N SER A 218 -27.64 42.21 -5.01
CA SER A 218 -28.42 43.40 -5.42
C SER A 218 -27.77 44.74 -5.02
N SER A 219 -26.88 44.74 -4.02
CA SER A 219 -26.13 45.92 -3.58
C SER A 219 -24.84 46.16 -4.37
N LEU A 220 -24.43 45.20 -5.22
CA LEU A 220 -23.19 45.27 -5.98
C LEU A 220 -23.34 46.22 -7.18
N ASN A 221 -22.58 47.31 -7.17
CA ASN A 221 -22.51 48.26 -8.28
C ASN A 221 -21.16 48.16 -8.99
N VAL A 222 -21.18 47.79 -10.27
CA VAL A 222 -19.98 47.75 -11.12
C VAL A 222 -19.92 49.00 -12.00
N PRO A 223 -18.87 49.82 -11.89
CA PRO A 223 -18.71 51.00 -12.75
C PRO A 223 -18.66 50.61 -14.23
N ARG A 224 -19.51 51.25 -15.06
CA ARG A 224 -19.53 51.03 -16.52
C ARG A 224 -18.22 51.48 -17.18
N ARG A 225 -17.65 52.59 -16.72
CA ARG A 225 -16.47 53.21 -17.33
C ARG A 225 -15.21 52.50 -16.82
N ILE A 226 -14.46 51.88 -17.73
CA ILE A 226 -13.18 51.23 -17.44
C ILE A 226 -11.96 52.13 -17.74
N THR A 227 -12.15 53.40 -18.11
CA THR A 227 -11.07 54.36 -18.42
C THR A 227 -11.13 55.55 -17.46
N CYS A 228 -10.06 56.34 -17.41
CA CYS A 228 -10.02 57.63 -16.72
C CYS A 228 -9.67 58.76 -17.68
N ASP A 229 -9.79 60.01 -17.24
CA ASP A 229 -9.43 61.20 -18.01
C ASP A 229 -7.91 61.47 -17.92
N ASP A 230 -7.38 62.24 -18.87
CA ASP A 230 -5.97 62.70 -18.93
C ASP A 230 -4.92 61.58 -18.85
N VAL A 231 -5.09 60.52 -19.65
CA VAL A 231 -4.21 59.34 -19.66
C VAL A 231 -3.03 59.51 -20.61
N ILE A 232 -1.82 59.24 -20.09
CA ILE A 232 -0.59 59.17 -20.86
C ILE A 232 -0.52 57.86 -21.64
N TYR A 233 -0.73 56.73 -20.97
CA TYR A 233 -0.75 55.41 -21.59
C TYR A 233 -1.53 54.37 -20.78
N TYR A 234 -1.88 53.27 -21.45
CA TYR A 234 -2.57 52.12 -20.87
C TYR A 234 -1.67 50.87 -20.84
N GLU A 235 -1.83 50.07 -19.79
CA GLU A 235 -1.22 48.74 -19.63
C GLU A 235 -2.30 47.72 -19.28
N LEU A 236 -2.15 46.50 -19.79
CA LEU A 236 -3.05 45.40 -19.48
C LEU A 236 -2.36 44.38 -18.58
N HIS A 237 -2.98 44.09 -17.44
CA HIS A 237 -2.47 43.19 -16.41
C HIS A 237 -3.40 42.00 -16.23
N GLY A 238 -2.94 40.82 -16.63
CA GLY A 238 -3.65 39.57 -16.47
C GLY A 238 -3.10 38.71 -15.33
N PHE A 239 -3.98 38.11 -14.54
CA PHE A 239 -3.65 37.21 -13.44
C PHE A 239 -4.32 35.85 -13.67
N CYS A 240 -3.60 34.75 -13.43
CA CYS A 240 -4.19 33.41 -13.48
C CYS A 240 -3.92 32.64 -12.19
N ASP A 241 -4.86 31.75 -11.87
CA ASP A 241 -4.74 30.82 -10.75
C ASP A 241 -5.53 29.53 -11.03
N ALA A 242 -5.14 28.44 -10.36
CA ALA A 242 -5.88 27.20 -10.38
C ALA A 242 -5.99 26.54 -9.01
N SER A 243 -7.12 25.88 -8.79
CA SER A 243 -7.38 25.05 -7.64
C SER A 243 -7.95 23.69 -8.06
N GLU A 244 -8.15 22.79 -7.10
CA GLU A 244 -8.83 21.52 -7.37
C GLU A 244 -10.30 21.70 -7.80
N LYS A 245 -10.92 22.85 -7.50
CA LYS A 245 -12.32 23.15 -7.87
C LYS A 245 -12.42 23.69 -9.30
N GLY A 246 -11.49 24.54 -9.71
CA GLY A 246 -11.52 25.23 -10.99
C GLY A 246 -10.29 26.10 -11.19
N TYR A 247 -10.17 26.68 -12.38
CA TYR A 247 -9.10 27.58 -12.73
C TYR A 247 -9.66 28.83 -13.37
N ALA A 248 -8.98 29.95 -13.17
CA ALA A 248 -9.48 31.27 -13.54
C ALA A 248 -8.38 32.19 -14.07
N ALA A 249 -8.83 33.19 -14.82
CA ALA A 249 -8.03 34.27 -15.38
C ALA A 249 -8.79 35.58 -15.19
N VAL A 250 -8.08 36.64 -14.80
CA VAL A 250 -8.66 37.97 -14.55
C VAL A 250 -7.77 39.03 -15.16
N ALA A 251 -8.34 40.01 -15.84
CA ALA A 251 -7.63 41.10 -16.49
C ALA A 251 -8.03 42.46 -15.92
N TYR A 252 -7.02 43.29 -15.65
CA TYR A 252 -7.15 44.66 -15.17
C TYR A 252 -6.50 45.63 -16.15
N LEU A 253 -7.16 46.77 -16.36
CA LEU A 253 -6.60 47.91 -17.06
C LEU A 253 -5.91 48.82 -16.05
N ARG A 254 -4.67 49.18 -16.33
CA ARG A 254 -3.91 50.18 -15.59
C ARG A 254 -3.67 51.38 -16.49
N ALA A 255 -4.00 52.56 -16.01
CA ALA A 255 -3.81 53.83 -16.72
C ALA A 255 -2.94 54.77 -15.89
N LEU A 256 -1.97 55.42 -16.53
CA LEU A 256 -1.19 56.49 -15.91
C LEU A 256 -1.77 57.84 -16.33
N SER A 257 -2.19 58.66 -15.36
CA SER A 257 -2.65 60.02 -15.61
C SER A 257 -1.49 61.03 -15.63
N HIS A 258 -1.66 62.17 -16.29
CA HIS A 258 -0.73 63.32 -16.27
C HIS A 258 -0.39 63.80 -14.84
N ASN A 259 -1.27 63.56 -13.87
CA ASN A 259 -1.06 63.87 -12.45
C ASN A 259 -0.17 62.85 -11.72
N SER A 260 0.51 61.95 -12.44
CA SER A 260 1.35 60.87 -11.89
C SER A 260 0.60 59.89 -10.97
N GLN A 261 -0.72 59.80 -11.10
CA GLN A 261 -1.55 58.83 -10.38
C GLN A 261 -1.87 57.62 -11.28
N TYR A 262 -1.79 56.43 -10.70
CA TYR A 262 -2.17 55.19 -11.38
C TYR A 262 -3.61 54.81 -11.04
N TRP A 263 -4.39 54.59 -12.08
CA TRP A 263 -5.76 54.14 -11.98
C TRP A 263 -5.87 52.70 -12.46
N VAL A 264 -6.61 51.87 -11.72
CA VAL A 264 -6.76 50.42 -11.99
C VAL A 264 -8.24 50.07 -12.00
N SER A 265 -8.68 49.34 -13.02
CA SER A 265 -10.03 48.79 -13.10
C SER A 265 -10.05 47.37 -13.63
N LEU A 266 -10.94 46.57 -13.07
CA LEU A 266 -11.29 45.25 -13.60
C LEU A 266 -11.88 45.41 -15.00
N VAL A 267 -11.39 44.60 -15.96
CA VAL A 267 -11.89 44.56 -17.34
C VAL A 267 -12.74 43.32 -17.55
N SER A 268 -12.19 42.15 -17.21
CA SER A 268 -12.88 40.87 -17.41
C SER A 268 -12.31 39.78 -16.52
N GLY A 269 -13.17 38.86 -16.08
CA GLY A 269 -12.80 37.64 -15.38
C GLY A 269 -13.43 36.44 -16.07
N LYS A 270 -12.66 35.35 -16.22
CA LYS A 270 -13.09 34.11 -16.87
C LYS A 270 -12.68 32.93 -16.00
N SER A 271 -13.59 32.00 -15.75
CA SER A 271 -13.32 30.81 -14.95
C SER A 271 -13.83 29.55 -15.65
N LYS A 272 -13.20 28.41 -15.33
CA LYS A 272 -13.61 27.09 -15.81
C LYS A 272 -13.54 26.09 -14.65
N VAL A 273 -14.52 25.19 -14.60
CA VAL A 273 -14.56 24.11 -13.60
C VAL A 273 -13.44 23.10 -13.90
N SER A 274 -12.82 22.58 -12.85
CA SER A 274 -11.77 21.57 -12.97
C SER A 274 -12.35 20.28 -13.58
N PRO A 275 -11.64 19.61 -14.52
CA PRO A 275 -12.12 18.36 -15.09
C PRO A 275 -12.34 17.28 -14.03
N LEU A 276 -13.41 16.48 -14.19
CA LEU A 276 -13.71 15.34 -13.31
C LEU A 276 -12.56 14.31 -13.27
N LYS A 277 -11.80 14.19 -14.36
CA LYS A 277 -10.57 13.40 -14.40
C LYS A 277 -9.48 14.13 -13.64
N ARG A 278 -8.97 13.52 -12.56
CA ARG A 278 -7.94 14.11 -11.69
C ARG A 278 -6.66 14.44 -12.48
N ILE A 279 -6.39 15.73 -12.62
CA ILE A 279 -5.17 16.30 -13.20
C ILE A 279 -4.33 16.88 -12.04
N SER A 280 -3.00 16.95 -12.18
CA SER A 280 -2.14 17.55 -11.17
C SER A 280 -2.32 19.07 -11.10
N LEU A 281 -2.13 19.67 -9.93
CA LEU A 281 -2.28 21.12 -9.73
C LEU A 281 -1.41 21.95 -10.70
N PRO A 282 -0.12 21.64 -10.95
CA PRO A 282 0.67 22.39 -11.93
C PRO A 282 0.12 22.35 -13.36
N ARG A 283 -0.55 21.25 -13.74
CA ARG A 283 -1.19 21.15 -15.05
C ARG A 283 -2.48 21.95 -15.12
N LEU A 284 -3.19 22.12 -14.00
CA LEU A 284 -4.35 23.02 -13.91
C LEU A 284 -3.90 24.49 -13.91
N GLU A 285 -2.81 24.83 -13.22
CA GLU A 285 -2.18 26.15 -13.27
C GLU A 285 -1.74 26.51 -14.70
N LEU A 286 -1.14 25.56 -15.42
CA LEU A 286 -0.84 25.72 -16.85
C LEU A 286 -2.10 25.92 -17.70
N CYS A 287 -3.22 25.25 -17.38
CA CYS A 287 -4.50 25.51 -18.05
C CYS A 287 -5.06 26.92 -17.72
N ALA A 288 -4.84 27.42 -16.51
CA ALA A 288 -5.17 28.80 -16.14
C ALA A 288 -4.35 29.80 -16.95
N ALA A 289 -3.06 29.51 -17.16
CA ALA A 289 -2.18 30.32 -17.99
C ALA A 289 -2.64 30.36 -19.46
N VAL A 290 -3.06 29.22 -20.03
CA VAL A 290 -3.69 29.19 -21.38
C VAL A 290 -4.93 30.08 -21.41
N LEU A 291 -5.82 29.93 -20.42
CA LEU A 291 -7.05 30.73 -20.34
C LEU A 291 -6.75 32.24 -20.26
N LEU A 292 -5.67 32.61 -19.58
CA LEU A 292 -5.22 34.00 -19.47
C LEU A 292 -4.67 34.53 -20.79
N SER A 293 -3.83 33.75 -21.48
CA SER A 293 -3.32 34.13 -22.80
C SER A 293 -4.46 34.39 -23.78
N ASP A 294 -5.43 33.48 -23.84
CA ASP A 294 -6.61 33.63 -24.71
C ASP A 294 -7.42 34.87 -24.33
N LEU A 295 -7.61 35.13 -23.03
CA LEU A 295 -8.36 36.29 -22.54
C LEU A 295 -7.65 37.61 -22.88
N ILE A 296 -6.33 37.69 -22.70
CA ILE A 296 -5.56 38.88 -23.06
C ILE A 296 -5.61 39.13 -24.57
N ALA A 297 -5.49 38.08 -25.39
CA ALA A 297 -5.59 38.20 -26.84
C ALA A 297 -6.98 38.69 -27.30
N GLU A 298 -8.04 38.14 -26.69
CA GLU A 298 -9.42 38.54 -26.93
C GLU A 298 -9.63 40.03 -26.58
N ILE A 299 -9.24 40.44 -25.38
CA ILE A 299 -9.34 41.85 -24.92
C ILE A 299 -8.52 42.79 -25.82
N SER A 300 -7.28 42.41 -26.14
CA SER A 300 -6.39 43.23 -26.96
C SER A 300 -6.97 43.45 -28.34
N LYS A 301 -7.47 42.38 -28.98
CA LYS A 301 -8.12 42.44 -30.30
C LYS A 301 -9.41 43.27 -30.29
N THR A 302 -10.23 43.14 -29.25
CA THR A 302 -11.49 43.89 -29.16
C THR A 302 -11.28 45.38 -28.93
N LEU A 303 -10.26 45.75 -28.16
CA LEU A 303 -10.01 47.15 -27.76
C LEU A 303 -8.96 47.86 -28.62
N GLU A 304 -8.32 47.18 -29.57
CA GLU A 304 -7.22 47.69 -30.40
C GLU A 304 -7.54 49.03 -31.10
N ASN A 305 -8.79 49.21 -31.55
CA ASN A 305 -9.25 50.42 -32.23
C ASN A 305 -9.53 51.60 -31.30
N ASN A 306 -9.72 51.35 -30.00
CA ASN A 306 -10.14 52.34 -29.02
C ASN A 306 -9.05 52.67 -27.99
N LEU A 307 -8.19 51.69 -27.65
CA LEU A 307 -7.14 51.79 -26.65
C LEU A 307 -5.85 51.19 -27.18
N LYS A 308 -4.76 51.96 -27.13
CA LYS A 308 -3.42 51.45 -27.41
C LYS A 308 -2.75 51.02 -26.12
N PHE A 309 -2.47 49.73 -25.98
CA PHE A 309 -1.73 49.19 -24.84
C PHE A 309 -0.24 49.32 -25.09
N CYS A 310 0.48 50.02 -24.22
CA CYS A 310 1.94 50.13 -24.31
C CYS A 310 2.64 48.83 -23.90
N LYS A 311 2.08 48.11 -22.92
CA LYS A 311 2.63 46.84 -22.41
C LYS A 311 1.54 45.87 -21.94
N LEU A 312 1.86 44.58 -22.08
CA LEU A 312 1.06 43.46 -21.59
C LEU A 312 1.84 42.72 -20.50
N TYR A 313 1.19 42.48 -19.37
CA TYR A 313 1.75 41.75 -18.24
C TYR A 313 0.85 40.56 -17.89
N ALA A 314 1.45 39.37 -17.79
CA ALA A 314 0.79 38.16 -17.29
C ALA A 314 1.43 37.75 -15.96
N TRP A 315 0.60 37.41 -14.98
CA TRP A 315 1.01 37.10 -13.61
C TRP A 315 0.48 35.73 -13.21
N SER A 316 1.35 34.91 -12.62
CA SER A 316 1.00 33.63 -12.00
C SER A 316 1.74 33.46 -10.68
N ASP A 317 1.13 32.78 -9.73
CA ASP A 317 1.76 32.40 -8.46
C ASP A 317 2.43 31.02 -8.50
N SER A 318 2.37 30.35 -9.66
CA SER A 318 3.04 29.08 -9.90
C SER A 318 4.40 29.29 -10.55
N MET A 319 5.47 29.17 -9.76
CA MET A 319 6.84 29.18 -10.30
C MET A 319 7.09 28.03 -11.29
N VAL A 320 6.42 26.88 -11.11
CA VAL A 320 6.51 25.74 -12.02
C VAL A 320 5.95 26.09 -13.39
N THR A 321 4.76 26.70 -13.42
CA THR A 321 4.10 27.13 -14.66
C THR A 321 4.92 28.22 -15.36
N ILE A 322 5.45 29.20 -14.62
CA ILE A 322 6.33 30.23 -15.19
C ILE A 322 7.61 29.61 -15.77
N SER A 323 8.22 28.65 -15.07
CA SER A 323 9.41 27.95 -15.56
C SER A 323 9.14 27.16 -16.84
N TRP A 324 7.98 26.48 -16.93
CA TRP A 324 7.55 25.80 -18.15
C TRP A 324 7.35 26.77 -19.31
N ILE A 325 6.69 27.91 -19.07
CA ILE A 325 6.44 28.94 -20.09
C ILE A 325 7.73 29.62 -20.56
N LYS A 326 8.72 29.81 -19.67
CA LYS A 326 10.03 30.38 -20.04
C LYS A 326 10.98 29.38 -20.70
N SER A 327 10.64 28.09 -20.69
CA SER A 327 11.43 27.02 -21.29
C SER A 327 10.93 26.65 -22.69
N SER A 328 11.78 25.99 -23.48
CA SER A 328 11.38 25.48 -24.80
C SER A 328 10.34 24.36 -24.70
N PRO A 329 9.23 24.38 -25.50
CA PRO A 329 8.18 23.36 -25.48
C PRO A 329 8.67 21.93 -25.73
N HIS A 330 9.72 21.77 -26.55
CA HIS A 330 10.25 20.46 -26.95
C HIS A 330 10.85 19.65 -25.79
N ARG A 331 11.12 20.28 -24.65
CA ARG A 331 11.65 19.62 -23.45
C ARG A 331 10.57 18.84 -22.68
N TRP A 332 9.30 19.09 -22.95
CA TRP A 332 8.19 18.62 -22.14
C TRP A 332 7.37 17.52 -22.83
N LYS A 333 6.63 16.75 -22.02
CA LYS A 333 5.65 15.78 -22.52
C LYS A 333 4.51 16.49 -23.24
N THR A 334 3.85 15.81 -24.17
CA THR A 334 2.86 16.34 -25.12
C THR A 334 1.81 17.27 -24.50
N PHE A 335 1.27 16.95 -23.32
CA PHE A 335 0.28 17.79 -22.64
C PHE A 335 0.80 19.20 -22.30
N VAL A 336 2.02 19.26 -21.75
CA VAL A 336 2.66 20.51 -21.33
C VAL A 336 3.24 21.21 -22.55
N ALA A 337 3.92 20.48 -23.44
CA ALA A 337 4.49 21.01 -24.67
C ALA A 337 3.45 21.77 -25.52
N ASN A 338 2.30 21.15 -25.78
CA ASN A 338 1.26 21.76 -26.63
C ASN A 338 0.69 23.06 -26.02
N ARG A 339 0.50 23.10 -24.69
CA ARG A 339 -0.03 24.28 -23.99
C ARG A 339 0.99 25.39 -23.87
N VAL A 340 2.26 25.05 -23.62
CA VAL A 340 3.34 26.04 -23.59
C VAL A 340 3.53 26.65 -24.97
N SER A 341 3.48 25.85 -26.06
CA SER A 341 3.51 26.36 -27.43
C SER A 341 2.37 27.37 -27.65
N HIS A 342 1.13 26.98 -27.36
CA HIS A 342 -0.03 27.86 -27.51
C HIS A 342 0.10 29.16 -26.70
N ILE A 343 0.62 29.10 -25.48
CA ILE A 343 0.87 30.30 -24.66
C ILE A 343 1.92 31.19 -25.33
N GLN A 344 3.04 30.62 -25.78
CA GLN A 344 4.16 31.36 -26.37
C GLN A 344 3.79 31.99 -27.72
N ASP A 345 2.90 31.35 -28.49
CA ASP A 345 2.39 31.86 -29.77
C ASP A 345 1.54 33.13 -29.58
N ILE A 346 0.87 33.26 -28.42
CA ILE A 346 -0.01 34.39 -28.11
C ILE A 346 0.72 35.47 -27.29
N LEU A 347 1.43 35.07 -26.23
CA LEU A 347 2.12 35.96 -25.31
C LEU A 347 3.59 35.56 -25.17
N PRO A 348 4.53 36.48 -25.46
CA PRO A 348 5.95 36.23 -25.29
C PRO A 348 6.29 35.83 -23.84
N PRO A 349 7.26 34.92 -23.62
CA PRO A 349 7.72 34.55 -22.28
C PRO A 349 8.17 35.71 -21.39
N ALA A 350 8.61 36.82 -22.00
CA ALA A 350 9.02 38.04 -21.30
C ALA A 350 7.88 38.76 -20.57
N CYS A 351 6.62 38.55 -20.98
CA CYS A 351 5.45 39.13 -20.34
C CYS A 351 5.06 38.43 -19.03
N TRP A 352 5.62 37.25 -18.75
CA TRP A 352 5.24 36.40 -17.61
C TRP A 352 6.06 36.70 -16.35
N ASN A 353 5.34 37.09 -15.30
CA ASN A 353 5.86 37.51 -14.01
C ASN A 353 5.26 36.69 -12.86
N TYR A 354 5.99 36.64 -11.75
CA TYR A 354 5.54 35.95 -10.54
C TYR A 354 4.75 36.91 -9.63
N VAL A 355 3.67 36.43 -9.04
CA VAL A 355 2.92 37.11 -7.98
C VAL A 355 2.76 36.17 -6.78
N GLU A 356 2.77 36.70 -5.56
CA GLU A 356 2.48 35.88 -4.37
C GLU A 356 1.00 35.46 -4.36
N SER A 357 0.70 34.21 -3.99
CA SER A 357 -0.68 33.67 -3.99
C SER A 357 -1.68 34.54 -3.22
N ASN A 358 -1.30 35.08 -2.06
CA ASN A 358 -2.18 35.94 -1.25
C ASN A 358 -2.52 37.28 -1.90
N LYS A 359 -1.74 37.68 -2.91
CA LYS A 359 -1.93 38.90 -3.69
C LYS A 359 -2.44 38.58 -5.10
N ASN A 360 -2.84 37.34 -5.39
CA ASN A 360 -3.35 36.94 -6.70
C ASN A 360 -4.89 37.07 -6.73
N PRO A 361 -5.46 38.03 -7.48
CA PRO A 361 -6.91 38.20 -7.55
C PRO A 361 -7.62 37.01 -8.22
N ALA A 362 -6.94 36.23 -9.06
CA ALA A 362 -7.54 35.06 -9.71
C ALA A 362 -7.88 33.92 -8.73
N ASP A 363 -7.27 33.88 -7.54
CA ASP A 363 -7.56 32.90 -6.47
C ASP A 363 -9.03 32.96 -6.02
N CYS A 364 -9.62 34.16 -6.05
CA CYS A 364 -11.03 34.39 -5.74
C CYS A 364 -11.96 33.57 -6.64
N ALA A 365 -11.67 33.56 -7.95
CA ALA A 365 -12.48 32.87 -8.95
C ALA A 365 -12.12 31.38 -9.09
N SER A 366 -10.87 30.99 -8.83
CA SER A 366 -10.44 29.59 -8.89
C SER A 366 -11.01 28.76 -7.73
N ARG A 367 -11.16 29.36 -6.53
CA ARG A 367 -11.65 28.69 -5.30
C ARG A 367 -13.12 28.96 -4.99
N GLY A 368 -13.66 30.04 -5.55
CA GLY A 368 -15.02 30.54 -5.35
C GLY A 368 -15.13 31.44 -4.11
N LEU A 369 -15.94 32.49 -4.23
CA LEU A 369 -16.34 33.39 -3.14
C LEU A 369 -17.84 33.31 -2.91
N LEU A 370 -18.26 33.56 -1.66
CA LEU A 370 -19.67 33.74 -1.34
C LEU A 370 -20.11 35.19 -1.68
N PRO A 371 -21.42 35.43 -1.88
CA PRO A 371 -21.93 36.76 -2.20
C PRO A 371 -21.54 37.85 -1.19
N GLU A 372 -21.57 37.56 0.11
CA GLU A 372 -21.20 38.51 1.16
C GLU A 372 -19.72 38.94 1.04
N ASP A 373 -18.82 37.98 0.82
CA ASP A 373 -17.40 38.23 0.65
C ASP A 373 -17.12 39.02 -0.63
N LEU A 374 -17.82 38.71 -1.73
CA LEU A 374 -17.59 39.29 -3.05
C LEU A 374 -17.88 40.81 -3.10
N VAL A 375 -18.95 41.26 -2.43
CA VAL A 375 -19.36 42.68 -2.46
C VAL A 375 -18.25 43.59 -1.94
N ASN A 376 -17.55 43.18 -0.88
CA ASN A 376 -16.52 43.98 -0.23
C ASN A 376 -15.09 43.52 -0.58
N HIS A 377 -14.91 42.66 -1.58
CA HIS A 377 -13.60 42.08 -1.90
C HIS A 377 -12.69 43.03 -2.68
N SER A 378 -11.91 43.86 -1.96
CA SER A 378 -11.05 44.88 -2.58
C SER A 378 -10.06 44.32 -3.60
N LEU A 379 -9.47 43.14 -3.32
CA LEU A 379 -8.49 42.51 -4.21
C LEU A 379 -9.11 42.11 -5.56
N TRP A 380 -10.39 41.71 -5.58
CA TRP A 380 -11.06 41.31 -6.83
C TRP A 380 -11.43 42.54 -7.67
N TRP A 381 -11.95 43.59 -7.05
CA TRP A 381 -12.42 44.77 -7.78
C TRP A 381 -11.30 45.74 -8.16
N ALA A 382 -10.35 45.98 -7.27
CA ALA A 382 -9.27 46.97 -7.45
C ALA A 382 -7.93 46.35 -7.85
N GLY A 383 -7.82 45.01 -7.86
CA GLY A 383 -6.56 44.30 -8.04
C GLY A 383 -5.60 44.48 -6.85
N PRO A 384 -4.36 43.99 -6.96
CA PRO A 384 -3.37 44.14 -5.91
C PRO A 384 -2.99 45.61 -5.67
N PRO A 385 -2.81 46.05 -4.41
CA PRO A 385 -2.55 47.47 -4.11
C PRO A 385 -1.33 48.05 -4.83
N TRP A 386 -0.28 47.24 -5.04
CA TRP A 386 0.95 47.65 -5.72
C TRP A 386 0.76 47.96 -7.21
N LEU A 387 -0.36 47.59 -7.85
CA LEU A 387 -0.67 48.06 -9.21
C LEU A 387 -0.94 49.57 -9.26
N LYS A 388 -1.34 50.18 -8.13
CA LYS A 388 -1.51 51.63 -8.03
C LYS A 388 -0.21 52.38 -7.74
N GLU A 389 0.89 51.65 -7.56
CA GLU A 389 2.22 52.21 -7.31
C GLU A 389 3.11 52.14 -8.56
N PRO A 390 4.19 52.94 -8.65
CA PRO A 390 5.17 52.85 -9.73
C PRO A 390 5.78 51.45 -9.88
N GLN A 391 6.26 51.11 -11.09
CA GLN A 391 6.79 49.78 -11.41
C GLN A 391 7.93 49.34 -10.45
N ASN A 392 8.67 50.29 -9.89
CA ASN A 392 9.78 50.07 -8.96
C ASN A 392 9.34 49.42 -7.64
N CYS A 393 8.07 49.63 -7.27
CA CYS A 393 7.45 49.12 -6.05
C CYS A 393 6.77 47.74 -6.26
N TRP A 394 6.81 47.21 -7.49
CA TRP A 394 6.25 45.91 -7.80
C TRP A 394 7.11 44.79 -7.21
N PRO A 395 6.52 43.63 -6.90
CA PRO A 395 7.29 42.47 -6.46
C PRO A 395 8.33 42.07 -7.52
N SER A 396 9.61 42.38 -7.27
CA SER A 396 10.74 41.97 -8.09
C SER A 396 11.32 40.68 -7.51
N PHE A 397 11.06 39.55 -8.18
CA PHE A 397 11.70 38.30 -7.85
C PHE A 397 13.01 38.15 -8.64
N ASN A 398 14.11 38.61 -8.04
CA ASN A 398 15.47 38.35 -8.51
C ASN A 398 15.86 36.89 -8.22
N HIS A 399 15.52 36.00 -9.14
CA HIS A 399 16.26 34.75 -9.30
C HIS A 399 16.65 34.58 -10.77
N SER A 400 17.94 34.80 -11.04
CA SER A 400 18.63 34.22 -12.20
C SER A 400 18.56 32.70 -12.06
N VAL A 401 17.52 32.09 -12.63
CA VAL A 401 17.47 30.64 -12.80
C VAL A 401 18.39 30.32 -13.98
N GLU A 402 19.64 29.95 -13.70
CA GLU A 402 20.41 29.20 -14.67
C GLU A 402 19.63 27.92 -15.02
N PRO A 403 19.45 27.60 -16.32
CA PRO A 403 18.72 26.42 -16.76
C PRO A 403 19.58 25.15 -16.60
N SER A 404 20.15 24.92 -15.42
CA SER A 404 20.91 23.72 -15.11
C SER A 404 20.06 22.78 -14.24
N SER A 405 19.52 21.76 -14.91
CA SER A 405 19.00 20.50 -14.33
C SER A 405 17.63 20.49 -13.61
N LEU A 406 16.60 21.15 -14.16
CA LEU A 406 15.21 20.71 -13.92
C LEU A 406 14.94 19.43 -14.73
N SER A 407 15.57 18.35 -14.29
CA SER A 407 15.36 17.01 -14.82
C SER A 407 13.93 16.54 -14.51
N ILE A 408 13.43 15.65 -15.36
CA ILE A 408 12.13 14.95 -15.42
C ILE A 408 11.53 14.47 -14.05
N LYS A 409 12.28 14.56 -12.95
CA LYS A 409 11.94 14.12 -11.59
C LYS A 409 10.94 15.03 -10.83
N GLU A 410 10.58 16.19 -11.35
CA GLU A 410 9.71 17.13 -10.61
C GLU A 410 8.21 16.88 -10.74
N GLU A 411 7.76 16.04 -11.69
CA GLU A 411 6.35 15.58 -11.69
C GLU A 411 6.00 14.76 -10.43
N GLU A 412 6.99 14.22 -9.69
CA GLU A 412 6.79 13.38 -8.51
C GLU A 412 7.01 14.08 -7.15
N LYS A 413 7.68 15.25 -7.11
CA LYS A 413 8.08 15.89 -5.84
C LYS A 413 7.06 16.83 -5.19
N VAL A 414 6.02 17.26 -5.92
CA VAL A 414 5.08 18.31 -5.46
C VAL A 414 4.05 17.81 -4.40
N LEU A 415 4.11 16.55 -3.97
CA LEU A 415 3.22 16.04 -2.92
C LEU A 415 3.57 16.49 -1.48
N PHE A 416 4.62 17.31 -1.27
CA PHE A 416 5.11 17.63 0.09
C PHE A 416 5.20 19.12 0.47
N GLU A 417 4.78 20.05 -0.39
CA GLU A 417 4.88 21.50 -0.11
C GLU A 417 3.50 22.13 0.06
N ASN A 418 2.80 21.71 1.12
CA ASN A 418 1.69 22.47 1.67
C ASN A 418 1.82 22.47 3.20
N SER A 419 2.70 23.32 3.71
CA SER A 419 2.59 23.77 5.11
C SER A 419 2.86 25.26 5.18
N ARG A 420 1.76 26.00 5.24
CA ARG A 420 1.64 27.44 5.47
C ARG A 420 2.56 27.90 6.62
N PHE A 421 3.22 29.04 6.39
CA PHE A 421 3.89 29.82 7.43
C PHE A 421 2.85 30.28 8.46
N TYR A 422 2.88 29.70 9.67
CA TYR A 422 2.26 30.30 10.84
C TYR A 422 3.31 31.09 11.61
N ARG A 423 2.94 32.32 11.97
CA ARG A 423 3.68 33.20 12.89
C ARG A 423 4.12 32.42 14.13
N PHE A 424 5.41 32.49 14.44
CA PHE A 424 5.98 31.97 15.68
C PHE A 424 5.46 32.81 16.85
N SER A 425 4.60 32.22 17.67
CA SER A 425 4.40 32.61 19.05
C SER A 425 4.35 31.34 19.88
N ILE A 426 5.43 31.15 20.65
CA ILE A 426 5.62 30.27 21.82
C ILE A 426 4.81 28.97 21.81
N VAL A 427 5.49 27.82 21.58
CA VAL A 427 5.54 26.68 22.54
C VAL A 427 6.68 25.75 22.09
N SER A 428 7.78 25.75 22.85
CA SER A 428 8.99 24.93 22.66
C SER A 428 8.81 23.42 22.91
N ILE A 429 7.59 22.97 23.19
CA ILE A 429 7.25 21.58 23.52
C ILE A 429 6.70 20.84 22.28
N PHE A 430 5.81 21.46 21.49
CA PHE A 430 5.20 20.79 20.34
C PHE A 430 6.15 20.58 19.16
N PHE A 431 7.25 21.35 19.05
CA PHE A 431 8.17 21.24 17.92
C PHE A 431 8.86 19.87 17.87
N PHE A 432 9.45 19.43 18.98
CA PHE A 432 10.17 18.16 19.03
C PHE A 432 9.23 16.96 18.93
N ASP A 433 8.06 17.02 19.56
CA ASP A 433 7.03 15.97 19.49
C ASP A 433 6.43 15.86 18.08
N SER A 434 6.18 16.99 17.43
CA SER A 434 5.77 17.05 16.01
C SER A 434 6.85 16.46 15.10
N LEU A 435 8.13 16.77 15.36
CA LEU A 435 9.25 16.23 14.58
C LEU A 435 9.39 14.71 14.76
N LEU A 436 9.25 14.20 15.97
CA LEU A 436 9.33 12.76 16.29
C LEU A 436 8.14 11.95 15.75
N SER A 437 6.97 12.57 15.64
CA SER A 437 5.75 11.94 15.07
C SER A 437 5.73 11.96 13.54
N LYS A 438 6.22 13.04 12.91
CA LYS A 438 6.21 13.21 11.45
C LYS A 438 7.18 12.27 10.72
N TYR A 439 8.32 11.94 11.32
CA TYR A 439 9.37 11.16 10.66
C TYR A 439 9.53 9.75 11.25
N SER A 440 9.82 8.78 10.38
CA SER A 440 10.04 7.37 10.75
C SER A 440 11.52 7.00 10.92
N SER A 441 12.44 7.92 10.64
CA SER A 441 13.89 7.68 10.67
C SER A 441 14.59 8.67 11.59
N LEU A 442 15.26 8.17 12.62
CA LEU A 442 16.02 9.00 13.57
C LEU A 442 17.13 9.79 12.87
N ARG A 443 17.81 9.22 11.88
CA ARG A 443 18.85 9.92 11.11
C ARG A 443 18.30 11.13 10.35
N THR A 444 17.08 11.05 9.83
CA THR A 444 16.45 12.18 9.14
C THR A 444 16.16 13.31 10.12
N ILE A 445 15.65 12.98 11.30
CA ILE A 445 15.39 13.93 12.38
C ILE A 445 16.68 14.61 12.85
N GLN A 446 17.75 13.83 13.08
CA GLN A 446 19.06 14.35 13.46
C GLN A 446 19.58 15.35 12.41
N ARG A 447 19.51 15.01 11.11
CA ARG A 447 19.94 15.91 10.04
C ARG A 447 19.15 17.22 10.00
N VAL A 448 17.83 17.16 10.16
CA VAL A 448 16.98 18.37 10.23
C VAL A 448 17.41 19.26 11.39
N LEU A 449 17.63 18.68 12.58
CA LEU A 449 18.10 19.45 13.74
C LEU A 449 19.51 20.01 13.54
N VAL A 450 20.40 19.28 12.85
CA VAL A 450 21.73 19.80 12.49
C VAL A 450 21.60 21.01 11.57
N TYR A 451 20.77 20.96 10.53
CA TYR A 451 20.56 22.11 9.64
C TYR A 451 19.96 23.31 10.35
N ILE A 452 18.99 23.09 11.26
CA ILE A 452 18.43 24.16 12.10
C ILE A 452 19.52 24.75 13.00
N SER A 453 20.33 23.90 13.63
CA SER A 453 21.42 24.34 14.52
C SER A 453 22.49 25.13 13.76
N ARG A 454 22.87 24.68 12.55
CA ARG A 454 23.79 25.39 11.65
C ARG A 454 23.21 26.72 11.19
N PHE A 455 21.94 26.76 10.83
CA PHE A 455 21.27 28.01 10.45
C PHE A 455 21.31 29.02 11.59
N VAL A 456 20.94 28.61 12.80
CA VAL A 456 21.02 29.46 14.00
C VAL A 456 22.45 29.90 14.28
N HIS A 457 23.43 29.00 14.18
CA HIS A 457 24.84 29.32 14.37
C HIS A 457 25.35 30.33 13.34
N ASN A 458 25.09 30.10 12.05
CA ASN A 458 25.55 30.96 10.96
C ASN A 458 24.90 32.35 10.98
N LEU A 459 23.68 32.47 11.51
CA LEU A 459 23.05 33.76 11.78
C LEU A 459 23.71 34.51 12.94
N ARG A 460 24.08 33.78 14.00
CA ARG A 460 24.73 34.38 15.18
C ARG A 460 26.20 34.70 14.93
N HIS A 461 26.87 33.95 14.08
CA HIS A 461 28.33 34.01 13.85
C HIS A 461 28.62 34.15 12.35
N PRO A 462 28.37 35.33 11.75
CA PRO A 462 28.49 35.52 10.30
C PRO A 462 29.93 35.41 9.77
N LYS A 463 30.94 35.51 10.66
CA LYS A 463 32.38 35.39 10.33
C LYS A 463 32.90 33.94 10.39
N ASP A 464 32.20 33.03 11.08
CA ASP A 464 32.58 31.61 11.23
C ASP A 464 31.40 30.73 10.84
N LYS A 465 31.19 30.59 9.52
CA LYS A 465 30.03 29.87 8.98
C LYS A 465 30.35 28.37 8.90
N LEU A 466 29.48 27.56 9.51
CA LEU A 466 29.50 26.12 9.37
C LEU A 466 28.94 25.71 7.99
N CYS A 467 29.85 25.30 7.11
CA CYS A 467 29.60 24.90 5.72
C CYS A 467 30.14 23.46 5.48
N GLY A 468 29.56 22.71 4.54
CA GLY A 468 30.07 21.39 4.12
C GLY A 468 29.31 20.18 4.69
N TYR A 469 29.94 19.00 4.68
CA TYR A 469 29.32 17.73 5.08
C TYR A 469 28.92 17.71 6.57
N ILE A 470 27.86 16.98 6.90
CA ILE A 470 27.42 16.81 8.30
C ILE A 470 28.41 15.89 9.03
N THR A 471 28.96 16.39 10.13
CA THR A 471 29.92 15.64 10.96
C THR A 471 29.21 14.71 11.94
N THR A 472 29.93 13.70 12.43
CA THR A 472 29.43 12.77 13.46
C THR A 472 29.16 13.48 14.79
N ASN A 473 29.97 14.49 15.14
CA ASN A 473 29.79 15.29 16.36
C ASN A 473 28.50 16.12 16.32
N GLU A 474 28.14 16.68 15.17
CA GLU A 474 26.86 17.40 14.99
C GLU A 474 25.66 16.46 15.12
N LEU A 475 25.74 15.25 14.54
CA LEU A 475 24.70 14.24 14.70
C LEU A 475 24.57 13.79 16.16
N HIS A 476 25.68 13.60 16.86
CA HIS A 476 25.67 13.27 18.29
C HIS A 476 25.04 14.38 19.13
N SER A 477 25.41 15.64 18.86
CA SER A 477 24.86 16.82 19.56
C SER A 477 23.34 16.94 19.33
N SER A 478 22.88 16.70 18.10
CA SER A 478 21.44 16.68 17.77
C SER A 478 20.68 15.57 18.51
N LEU A 479 21.31 14.41 18.71
CA LEU A 479 20.72 13.32 19.49
C LEU A 479 20.62 13.68 20.98
N MET A 480 21.67 14.28 21.55
CA MET A 480 21.66 14.70 22.95
C MET A 480 20.63 15.80 23.20
N LEU A 481 20.43 16.73 22.26
CA LEU A 481 19.37 17.73 22.33
C LEU A 481 17.98 17.09 22.39
N LEU A 482 17.71 16.09 21.52
CA LEU A 482 16.45 15.34 21.53
C LEU A 482 16.23 14.61 22.86
N ILE A 483 17.27 13.93 23.35
CA ILE A 483 17.20 13.17 24.60
C ILE A 483 16.91 14.12 25.76
N ARG A 484 17.61 15.26 25.84
CA ARG A 484 17.41 16.25 26.90
C ARG A 484 15.97 16.77 26.92
N ASN A 485 15.37 17.01 25.74
CA ASN A 485 13.98 17.43 25.65
C ASN A 485 13.01 16.33 26.15
N VAL A 486 13.21 15.08 25.72
CA VAL A 486 12.39 13.94 26.16
C VAL A 486 12.53 13.67 27.66
N GLN A 487 13.75 13.84 28.20
CA GLN A 487 14.00 13.71 29.63
C GLN A 487 13.33 14.84 30.42
N ALA A 488 13.35 16.08 29.93
CA ALA A 488 12.63 17.18 30.55
C ALA A 488 11.11 16.94 30.58
N GLN A 489 10.54 16.26 29.57
CA GLN A 489 9.12 15.90 29.57
C GLN A 489 8.80 14.71 30.49
N SER A 490 9.63 13.67 30.46
CA SER A 490 9.31 12.37 31.10
C SER A 490 9.83 12.24 32.54
N PHE A 491 10.86 13.03 32.90
CA PHE A 491 11.58 12.96 34.17
C PHE A 491 11.74 14.35 34.82
N ASP A 492 10.80 15.26 34.57
CA ASP A 492 10.83 16.64 35.08
C ASP A 492 11.02 16.68 36.61
N HIS A 493 10.22 15.89 37.32
CA HIS A 493 10.26 15.78 38.77
C HIS A 493 11.61 15.26 39.27
N GLU A 494 12.18 14.24 38.64
CA GLU A 494 13.50 13.70 38.99
C GLU A 494 14.64 14.70 38.72
N ILE A 495 14.59 15.42 37.60
CA ILE A 495 15.56 16.46 37.26
C ILE A 495 15.51 17.60 38.29
N TYR A 496 14.31 18.07 38.64
CA TYR A 496 14.11 19.09 39.66
C TYR A 496 14.63 18.64 41.03
N CYS A 497 14.37 17.39 41.44
CA CYS A 497 14.86 16.85 42.70
C CYS A 497 16.39 16.78 42.75
N ILE A 498 17.05 16.37 41.66
CA ILE A 498 18.52 16.31 41.58
C ILE A 498 19.13 17.71 41.62
N GLN A 499 18.55 18.67 40.91
CA GLN A 499 19.01 20.06 40.91
C GLN A 499 18.80 20.75 42.27
N SER A 500 17.73 20.40 42.99
CA SER A 500 17.37 20.98 44.29
C SER A 500 17.91 20.20 45.50
N GLY A 501 18.68 19.13 45.30
CA GLY A 501 19.23 18.29 46.39
C GLY A 501 18.18 17.48 47.18
N LYS A 502 16.98 17.25 46.63
CA LYS A 502 15.87 16.54 47.29
C LYS A 502 15.90 15.03 47.02
N THR A 503 15.36 14.23 47.94
CA THR A 503 15.40 12.75 47.86
C THR A 503 14.48 12.17 46.79
N LEU A 504 15.01 11.30 45.93
CA LEU A 504 14.27 10.59 44.86
C LEU A 504 13.37 9.45 45.40
N SER A 505 12.43 9.00 44.56
CA SER A 505 11.56 7.85 44.84
C SER A 505 12.36 6.55 45.09
N LYS A 506 11.80 5.61 45.87
CA LYS A 506 12.50 4.36 46.29
C LYS A 506 13.01 3.53 45.09
N SER A 507 12.30 3.53 43.96
CA SER A 507 12.69 2.80 42.75
C SER A 507 13.82 3.50 41.97
N MET A 508 13.77 4.84 41.87
CA MET A 508 14.77 5.62 41.14
C MET A 508 16.07 5.81 41.93
N ARG A 509 16.02 5.74 43.27
CA ARG A 509 17.22 5.71 44.13
C ARG A 509 18.16 4.54 43.82
N LYS A 510 17.64 3.40 43.36
CA LYS A 510 18.46 2.23 42.98
C LYS A 510 19.32 2.48 41.74
N LEU A 511 18.97 3.48 40.92
CA LEU A 511 19.65 3.79 39.66
C LEU A 511 20.72 4.88 39.81
N SER A 512 20.92 5.44 41.02
CA SER A 512 21.93 6.48 41.32
C SER A 512 22.03 7.56 40.23
N LEU A 513 20.90 8.20 39.92
CA LEU A 513 20.78 9.13 38.78
C LEU A 513 21.56 10.43 39.02
N PHE A 514 22.23 10.94 37.98
CA PHE A 514 22.91 12.23 38.01
C PHE A 514 22.84 12.92 36.64
N LEU A 515 23.05 14.25 36.62
CA LEU A 515 23.12 15.04 35.40
C LEU A 515 24.58 15.18 34.94
N ASP A 516 24.84 14.95 33.65
CA ASP A 516 26.16 15.21 33.08
C ASP A 516 26.41 16.69 32.77
N SER A 517 27.62 17.03 32.33
CA SER A 517 28.02 18.40 31.96
C SER A 517 27.20 19.01 30.81
N SER A 518 26.48 18.19 30.03
CA SER A 518 25.59 18.62 28.96
C SER A 518 24.12 18.75 29.40
N GLY A 519 23.84 18.47 30.67
CA GLY A 519 22.49 18.50 31.26
C GLY A 519 21.64 17.29 30.89
N VAL A 520 22.25 16.15 30.55
CA VAL A 520 21.55 14.89 30.24
C VAL A 520 21.55 13.98 31.47
N LEU A 521 20.39 13.38 31.76
CA LEU A 521 20.19 12.48 32.89
C LEU A 521 20.76 11.09 32.60
N ARG A 522 21.68 10.63 33.44
CA ARG A 522 22.39 9.35 33.31
C ARG A 522 22.25 8.48 34.54
N VAL A 523 22.46 7.18 34.35
CA VAL A 523 22.42 6.17 35.39
C VAL A 523 23.82 5.96 35.97
N GLY A 524 23.93 6.05 37.30
CA GLY A 524 25.14 5.72 38.04
C GLY A 524 25.28 4.21 38.26
N GLY A 525 26.48 3.77 38.64
CA GLY A 525 26.72 2.35 38.88
C GLY A 525 28.10 2.05 39.46
N ARG A 526 28.36 0.76 39.69
CA ARG A 526 29.62 0.26 40.29
C ARG A 526 30.81 0.19 39.30
N LEU A 527 30.59 0.55 38.04
CA LEU A 527 31.58 0.44 36.97
C LEU A 527 32.48 1.68 36.83
N GLY A 528 32.48 2.61 37.79
CA GLY A 528 33.28 3.85 37.73
C GLY A 528 34.77 3.61 37.50
N ASN A 529 35.34 2.59 38.14
CA ASN A 529 36.77 2.27 38.08
C ASN A 529 37.15 1.32 36.91
N SER A 530 36.20 0.95 36.04
CA SER A 530 36.49 0.07 34.89
C SER A 530 37.23 0.81 33.76
N GLY A 531 37.83 0.08 32.81
CA GLY A 531 38.43 0.68 31.60
C GLY A 531 37.43 1.08 30.51
N PHE A 532 36.12 1.01 30.78
CA PHE A 532 35.07 1.27 29.78
C PHE A 532 34.90 2.76 29.45
N ASN A 533 34.32 3.04 28.28
CA ASN A 533 34.02 4.40 27.85
C ASN A 533 32.98 5.05 28.78
N PHE A 534 33.01 6.39 28.89
CA PHE A 534 32.11 7.13 29.80
C PHE A 534 30.62 6.80 29.60
N SER A 535 30.16 6.67 28.34
CA SER A 535 28.78 6.29 28.02
C SER A 535 28.40 4.86 28.44
N GLN A 536 29.38 3.94 28.51
CA GLN A 536 29.17 2.57 28.98
C GLN A 536 29.13 2.49 30.50
N LYS A 537 29.97 3.30 31.18
CA LYS A 537 29.94 3.44 32.64
C LYS A 537 28.65 4.10 33.12
N HIS A 538 28.20 5.11 32.39
CA HIS A 538 27.07 5.96 32.73
C HIS A 538 26.10 6.07 31.55
N PRO A 539 25.29 5.04 31.30
CA PRO A 539 24.34 5.03 30.20
C PRO A 539 23.24 6.07 30.40
N VAL A 540 22.75 6.62 29.28
CA VAL A 540 21.72 7.66 29.27
C VAL A 540 20.36 7.07 29.61
N LEU A 541 19.62 7.67 30.54
CA LEU A 541 18.30 7.18 30.94
C LEU A 541 17.24 7.50 29.87
N LEU A 542 16.48 6.49 29.43
CA LEU A 542 15.37 6.65 28.49
C LEU A 542 14.05 6.10 29.04
N PRO A 543 12.92 6.78 28.79
CA PRO A 543 11.61 6.32 29.19
C PRO A 543 11.18 5.08 28.41
N ARG A 544 10.34 4.24 29.04
CA ARG A 544 9.82 3.01 28.42
C ARG A 544 8.93 3.30 27.21
N GLN A 545 8.05 4.29 27.33
CA GLN A 545 6.98 4.57 26.36
C GLN A 545 7.20 5.95 25.74
N HIS A 546 8.11 6.04 24.77
CA HIS A 546 8.31 7.27 24.03
C HIS A 546 8.73 6.98 22.58
N ARG A 547 8.33 7.86 21.66
CA ARG A 547 8.62 7.69 20.23
C ARG A 547 10.12 7.70 19.93
N LEU A 548 10.88 8.56 20.62
CA LEU A 548 12.34 8.60 20.52
C LEU A 548 12.98 7.25 20.91
N THR A 549 12.52 6.64 22.01
CA THR A 549 13.00 5.32 22.45
C THR A 549 12.73 4.24 21.39
N GLU A 550 11.54 4.24 20.78
CA GLU A 550 11.21 3.31 19.68
C GLU A 550 12.13 3.50 18.48
N LEU A 551 12.39 4.75 18.07
CA LEU A 551 13.26 5.10 16.94
C LEU A 551 14.73 4.71 17.19
N ILE A 552 15.24 4.86 18.41
CA ILE A 552 16.59 4.42 18.79
C ILE A 552 16.69 2.90 18.70
N ILE A 553 15.73 2.17 19.26
CA ILE A 553 15.69 0.70 19.19
C ILE A 553 15.62 0.24 17.73
N GLU A 554 14.77 0.88 16.91
CA GLU A 554 14.62 0.55 15.49
C GLU A 554 15.90 0.81 14.69
N GLN A 555 16.61 1.90 14.99
CA GLN A 555 17.89 2.20 14.36
C GLN A 555 18.94 1.13 14.68
N TYR A 556 19.12 0.78 15.96
CA TYR A 556 20.06 -0.27 16.35
C TYR A 556 19.66 -1.62 15.75
N HIS A 557 18.38 -1.97 15.79
CA HIS A 557 17.87 -3.21 15.19
C HIS A 557 18.17 -3.30 13.69
N LYS A 558 18.02 -2.21 12.92
CA LYS A 558 18.36 -2.17 11.49
C LYS A 558 19.87 -2.11 11.24
N GLN A 559 20.61 -1.35 12.03
CA GLN A 559 22.07 -1.18 11.91
C GLN A 559 22.80 -2.49 12.13
N TYR A 560 22.37 -3.29 13.11
CA TYR A 560 22.92 -4.60 13.43
C TYR A 560 22.11 -5.74 12.78
N LEU A 561 21.62 -5.54 11.56
CA LEU A 561 21.06 -6.61 10.71
C LEU A 561 19.96 -7.47 11.35
N HIS A 562 18.98 -6.85 12.01
CA HIS A 562 17.82 -7.51 12.59
C HIS A 562 18.12 -8.54 13.70
N VAL A 563 19.16 -8.30 14.49
CA VAL A 563 19.51 -9.11 15.67
C VAL A 563 18.34 -9.37 16.63
N GLY A 564 18.37 -10.54 17.26
CA GLY A 564 17.39 -10.98 18.25
C GLY A 564 17.38 -10.13 19.53
N LEU A 565 16.35 -10.32 20.35
CA LEU A 565 16.07 -9.47 21.51
C LEU A 565 17.22 -9.37 22.52
N GLN A 566 17.89 -10.48 22.85
CA GLN A 566 18.95 -10.50 23.86
C GLN A 566 20.18 -9.70 23.41
N THR A 567 20.63 -9.94 22.17
CA THR A 567 21.76 -9.23 21.56
C THR A 567 21.47 -7.74 21.41
N LEU A 568 20.26 -7.38 20.98
CA LEU A 568 19.87 -5.98 20.85
C LEU A 568 19.82 -5.26 22.21
N GLN A 569 19.38 -5.95 23.26
CA GLN A 569 19.39 -5.41 24.62
C GLN A 569 20.82 -5.11 25.10
N PHE A 570 21.77 -6.01 24.85
CA PHE A 570 23.19 -5.79 25.18
C PHE A 570 23.79 -4.59 24.45
N LEU A 571 23.54 -4.47 23.13
CA LEU A 571 24.06 -3.35 22.32
C LEU A 571 23.49 -2.00 22.75
N LEU A 572 22.20 -1.96 23.11
CA LEU A 572 21.57 -0.75 23.64
C LEU A 572 22.09 -0.39 25.04
N SER A 573 22.32 -1.36 25.93
CA SER A 573 22.79 -1.11 27.30
C SER A 573 24.17 -0.47 27.38
N GLN A 574 24.97 -0.55 26.32
CA GLN A 574 26.28 0.12 26.25
C GLN A 574 26.17 1.65 26.19
N ASN A 575 25.03 2.20 25.75
CA ASN A 575 24.86 3.65 25.60
C ASN A 575 23.60 4.18 26.29
N PHE A 576 22.57 3.34 26.44
CA PHE A 576 21.24 3.73 26.90
C PHE A 576 20.70 2.75 27.95
N TRP A 577 20.14 3.31 29.03
CA TRP A 577 19.39 2.57 30.03
C TRP A 577 17.89 2.79 29.82
N ILE A 578 17.23 1.84 29.15
CA ILE A 578 15.79 1.92 28.85
C ILE A 578 14.98 1.26 29.96
N LEU A 579 14.03 1.99 30.56
CA LEU A 579 13.13 1.43 31.56
C LEU A 579 12.31 0.27 30.95
N SER A 580 12.36 -0.92 31.59
CA SER A 580 11.75 -2.15 31.06
C SER A 580 12.19 -2.51 29.62
N ALA A 581 13.51 -2.43 29.34
CA ALA A 581 14.10 -2.64 28.01
C ALA A 581 13.52 -3.84 27.23
N ARG A 582 13.41 -5.02 27.86
CA ARG A 582 12.89 -6.25 27.23
C ARG A 582 11.52 -6.06 26.59
N ARG A 583 10.59 -5.36 27.25
CA ARG A 583 9.24 -5.10 26.73
C ARG A 583 9.26 -4.07 25.61
N ALA A 584 10.04 -3.00 25.75
CA ALA A 584 10.18 -1.97 24.73
C ALA A 584 10.79 -2.53 23.43
N ILE A 585 11.85 -3.33 23.56
CA ILE A 585 12.52 -4.00 22.45
C ILE A 585 11.58 -5.00 21.75
N TYR A 586 10.89 -5.85 22.52
CA TYR A 586 9.93 -6.80 21.95
C TYR A 586 8.85 -6.11 21.11
N LYS A 587 8.30 -4.99 21.60
CA LYS A 587 7.28 -4.20 20.88
C LYS A 587 7.79 -3.69 19.51
N VAL A 588 9.05 -3.28 19.43
CA VAL A 588 9.65 -2.79 18.18
C VAL A 588 9.93 -3.97 17.23
N ILE A 589 10.52 -5.05 17.74
CA ILE A 589 10.80 -6.26 16.94
C ILE A 589 9.51 -6.87 16.40
N SER A 590 8.45 -6.96 17.19
CA SER A 590 7.16 -7.53 16.75
C SER A 590 6.48 -6.73 15.64
N LYS A 591 6.78 -5.42 15.54
CA LYS A 591 6.30 -4.55 14.45
C LYS A 591 7.22 -4.58 13.22
N CYS A 592 8.39 -5.19 13.31
CA CYS A 592 9.33 -5.26 12.20
C CYS A 592 8.83 -6.27 11.14
N ILE A 593 8.48 -5.77 9.96
CA ILE A 593 7.96 -6.61 8.86
C ILE A 593 8.97 -7.68 8.44
N LYS A 594 10.27 -7.37 8.41
CA LYS A 594 11.32 -8.33 8.05
C LYS A 594 11.41 -9.48 9.06
N CYS A 595 11.44 -9.16 10.36
CA CYS A 595 11.42 -10.18 11.42
C CYS A 595 10.11 -10.97 11.43
N PHE A 596 8.97 -10.30 11.24
CA PHE A 596 7.66 -10.95 11.18
C PHE A 596 7.56 -11.94 10.01
N ARG A 597 8.03 -11.55 8.82
CA ARG A 597 8.02 -12.42 7.62
C ARG A 597 8.94 -13.63 7.75
N ASN A 598 10.07 -13.49 8.44
CA ASN A 598 10.99 -14.62 8.67
C ASN A 598 10.50 -15.59 9.76
N SER A 599 9.54 -15.20 10.61
CA SER A 599 8.95 -16.06 11.63
C SER A 599 7.45 -15.76 11.82
N PRO A 600 6.59 -16.05 10.83
CA PRO A 600 5.17 -15.73 10.89
C PRO A 600 4.50 -16.54 12.00
N LYS A 601 3.79 -15.87 12.91
CA LYS A 601 2.94 -16.52 13.90
C LYS A 601 1.60 -16.85 13.23
N ILE A 602 1.35 -18.12 12.97
CA ILE A 602 0.09 -18.62 12.40
C ILE A 602 -1.00 -18.48 13.45
N SER A 603 -2.12 -17.81 13.13
CA SER A 603 -3.32 -17.81 13.97
C SER A 603 -3.89 -19.23 13.99
N GLN A 604 -3.87 -19.89 15.15
CA GLN A 604 -4.50 -21.19 15.29
C GLN A 604 -6.03 -21.02 15.19
N PRO A 605 -6.72 -21.71 14.27
CA PRO A 605 -8.17 -21.72 14.25
C PRO A 605 -8.70 -22.36 15.56
N PRO A 606 -9.94 -22.04 15.98
CA PRO A 606 -10.57 -22.73 17.09
C PRO A 606 -10.59 -24.24 16.79
N MET A 607 -9.97 -25.04 17.66
CA MET A 607 -9.86 -26.49 17.47
C MET A 607 -11.23 -27.14 17.66
N GLY A 608 -11.65 -27.99 16.72
CA GLY A 608 -12.88 -28.77 16.85
C GLY A 608 -12.84 -29.75 18.03
N GLN A 609 -14.02 -30.25 18.43
CA GLN A 609 -14.12 -31.26 19.50
C GLN A 609 -13.35 -32.54 19.13
N LEU A 610 -12.67 -33.13 20.11
CA LEU A 610 -11.95 -34.40 19.91
C LEU A 610 -12.96 -35.56 19.79
N PRO A 611 -12.77 -36.50 18.86
CA PRO A 611 -13.60 -37.71 18.77
C PRO A 611 -13.59 -38.52 20.09
N SER A 612 -14.69 -39.20 20.42
CA SER A 612 -14.83 -40.01 21.64
C SER A 612 -13.70 -41.05 21.81
N VAL A 613 -13.24 -41.63 20.69
CA VAL A 613 -12.10 -42.57 20.64
C VAL A 613 -10.76 -41.96 21.08
N ARG A 614 -10.63 -40.63 21.18
CA ARG A 614 -9.44 -39.94 21.71
C ARG A 614 -9.54 -39.57 23.19
N VAL A 615 -10.73 -39.62 23.77
CA VAL A 615 -10.99 -39.14 25.13
C VAL A 615 -11.24 -40.31 26.08
N ASN A 616 -11.79 -41.41 25.58
CA ASN A 616 -12.09 -42.59 26.38
C ASN A 616 -10.85 -43.46 26.62
N GLN A 617 -10.80 -44.10 27.79
CA GLN A 617 -9.75 -45.05 28.15
C GLN A 617 -9.81 -46.29 27.24
N ALA A 618 -8.68 -46.66 26.65
CA ALA A 618 -8.54 -47.86 25.84
C ALA A 618 -7.10 -48.40 25.94
N LYS A 619 -6.93 -49.69 25.66
CA LYS A 619 -5.61 -50.35 25.67
C LYS A 619 -4.68 -49.70 24.62
N PRO A 620 -3.36 -49.61 24.88
CA PRO A 620 -2.41 -49.19 23.85
C PRO A 620 -2.61 -50.00 22.56
N PHE A 621 -2.60 -49.32 21.42
CA PHE A 621 -2.82 -49.87 20.07
C PHE A 621 -4.20 -50.50 19.81
N GLN A 622 -5.19 -50.36 20.70
CA GLN A 622 -6.57 -50.81 20.44
C GLN A 622 -7.24 -50.02 19.31
N VAL A 623 -6.97 -48.71 19.25
CA VAL A 623 -7.40 -47.81 18.17
C VAL A 623 -6.16 -47.19 17.53
N VAL A 624 -5.99 -47.38 16.23
CA VAL A 624 -4.81 -46.95 15.49
C VAL A 624 -5.13 -46.11 14.26
N GLY A 625 -4.28 -45.14 13.98
CA GLY A 625 -4.21 -44.45 12.69
C GLY A 625 -3.03 -44.97 11.90
N VAL A 626 -3.21 -45.20 10.60
CA VAL A 626 -2.20 -45.80 9.72
C VAL A 626 -1.92 -44.88 8.54
N ASP A 627 -0.64 -44.72 8.21
CA ASP A 627 -0.20 -43.92 7.07
C ASP A 627 1.13 -44.43 6.49
N TYR A 628 1.39 -44.11 5.23
CA TYR A 628 2.63 -44.40 4.53
C TYR A 628 3.53 -43.17 4.40
N ALA A 629 4.80 -43.33 4.77
CA ALA A 629 5.77 -42.25 4.72
C ALA A 629 6.74 -42.38 3.54
N GLY A 630 6.32 -41.89 2.35
CA GLY A 630 7.16 -41.63 1.17
C GLY A 630 7.91 -42.84 0.57
N PRO A 631 8.42 -42.72 -0.67
CA PRO A 631 9.40 -43.68 -1.17
C PRO A 631 10.79 -43.34 -0.59
N LEU A 632 11.43 -44.32 0.00
CA LEU A 632 12.85 -44.35 0.33
C LEU A 632 13.57 -45.28 -0.63
N PHE A 633 14.85 -45.02 -0.89
CA PHE A 633 15.65 -45.89 -1.75
C PHE A 633 16.57 -46.77 -0.91
N ILE A 634 16.40 -48.09 -1.02
CA ILE A 634 17.24 -49.10 -0.38
C ILE A 634 18.14 -49.79 -1.40
N THR A 635 19.29 -50.28 -0.94
CA THR A 635 20.20 -51.10 -1.75
C THR A 635 20.20 -52.53 -1.25
N LEU A 636 20.15 -53.53 -2.16
CA LEU A 636 20.13 -54.95 -1.79
C LEU A 636 21.48 -55.48 -1.26
N GLY A 637 22.56 -54.69 -1.35
CA GLY A 637 23.89 -55.05 -0.84
C GLY A 637 24.86 -53.87 -0.89
N LYS A 638 26.04 -54.02 -0.26
CA LYS A 638 27.05 -52.95 -0.11
C LYS A 638 28.07 -52.86 -1.27
N HIS A 639 27.84 -53.57 -2.38
CA HIS A 639 28.76 -53.60 -3.52
C HIS A 639 28.47 -52.48 -4.54
N ARG A 640 29.50 -52.04 -5.28
CA ARG A 640 29.34 -51.02 -6.34
C ARG A 640 28.50 -51.58 -7.49
N GLY A 641 27.50 -50.81 -7.95
CA GLY A 641 26.64 -51.15 -9.09
C GLY A 641 25.30 -51.82 -8.75
N VAL A 642 24.97 -52.01 -7.47
CA VAL A 642 23.71 -52.62 -7.03
C VAL A 642 22.51 -51.69 -7.33
N LYS A 643 21.48 -52.24 -7.97
CA LYS A 643 20.24 -51.52 -8.28
C LYS A 643 19.54 -51.11 -6.98
N SER A 644 19.12 -49.84 -6.91
CA SER A 644 18.30 -49.32 -5.84
C SER A 644 16.83 -49.71 -6.04
N GLN A 645 16.19 -50.18 -4.97
CA GLN A 645 14.76 -50.46 -4.93
C GLN A 645 14.05 -49.40 -4.08
N THR A 646 12.82 -49.05 -4.44
CA THR A 646 11.96 -48.21 -3.61
C THR A 646 11.40 -49.04 -2.46
N ALA A 647 11.41 -48.48 -1.26
CA ALA A 647 10.79 -49.03 -0.07
C ALA A 647 9.93 -47.93 0.58
N TYR A 648 8.98 -48.34 1.40
CA TYR A 648 8.01 -47.48 2.05
C TYR A 648 7.98 -47.79 3.54
N ILE A 649 7.59 -46.80 4.33
CA ILE A 649 7.45 -46.99 5.77
C ILE A 649 5.97 -46.95 6.12
N CYS A 650 5.47 -48.03 6.70
CA CYS A 650 4.13 -48.11 7.25
C CYS A 650 4.19 -47.72 8.73
N LEU A 651 3.47 -46.66 9.09
CA LEU A 651 3.49 -46.08 10.42
C LEU A 651 2.11 -46.22 11.07
N PHE A 652 2.08 -46.83 12.26
CA PHE A 652 0.88 -47.01 13.08
C PHE A 652 0.97 -46.08 14.30
N VAL A 653 -0.05 -45.25 14.51
CA VAL A 653 -0.14 -44.32 15.66
C VAL A 653 -1.27 -44.73 16.57
N CYS A 654 -0.95 -44.96 17.84
CA CYS A 654 -1.94 -45.23 18.86
C CYS A 654 -2.72 -43.96 19.23
N PHE A 655 -4.06 -44.04 19.24
CA PHE A 655 -4.90 -42.89 19.58
C PHE A 655 -4.86 -42.54 21.08
N THR A 656 -4.66 -43.53 21.96
CA THR A 656 -4.68 -43.36 23.42
C THR A 656 -3.35 -42.84 23.93
N THR A 657 -2.25 -43.57 23.72
CA THR A 657 -0.92 -43.23 24.28
C THR A 657 -0.07 -42.37 23.36
N LYS A 658 -0.52 -42.13 22.12
CA LYS A 658 0.29 -41.52 21.04
C LYS A 658 1.55 -42.29 20.70
N ALA A 659 1.69 -43.54 21.13
CA ALA A 659 2.80 -44.39 20.76
C ALA A 659 2.83 -44.66 19.25
N LEU A 660 4.04 -44.81 18.70
CA LEU A 660 4.29 -45.12 17.30
C LEU A 660 4.82 -46.54 17.16
N TYR A 661 4.39 -47.23 16.11
CA TYR A 661 5.01 -48.45 15.61
C TYR A 661 5.37 -48.23 14.14
N VAL A 662 6.60 -48.58 13.75
CA VAL A 662 7.16 -48.27 12.44
C VAL A 662 7.63 -49.57 11.77
N GLU A 663 7.14 -49.84 10.56
CA GLU A 663 7.49 -51.04 9.81
C GLU A 663 8.01 -50.69 8.41
N LEU A 664 9.09 -51.34 7.98
CA LEU A 664 9.63 -51.23 6.62
C LEU A 664 8.88 -52.17 5.67
N VAL A 665 8.39 -51.62 4.57
CA VAL A 665 7.59 -52.31 3.55
C VAL A 665 8.27 -52.16 2.19
N SER A 666 8.29 -53.22 1.39
CA SER A 666 8.93 -53.25 0.07
C SER A 666 8.19 -52.42 -0.99
N ASP A 667 6.88 -52.29 -0.87
CA ASP A 667 6.00 -51.79 -1.93
C ASP A 667 4.66 -51.32 -1.36
N LEU A 668 3.92 -50.51 -2.14
CA LEU A 668 2.59 -49.98 -1.76
C LEU A 668 1.45 -50.92 -2.16
N THR A 669 1.66 -52.23 -2.19
CA THR A 669 0.61 -53.21 -2.52
C THR A 669 -0.21 -53.59 -1.29
N THR A 670 -1.44 -54.04 -1.53
CA THR A 670 -2.33 -54.59 -0.49
C THR A 670 -1.68 -55.73 0.29
N HIS A 671 -1.03 -56.66 -0.41
CA HIS A 671 -0.37 -57.81 0.20
C HIS A 671 0.77 -57.38 1.16
N ALA A 672 1.60 -56.42 0.72
CA ALA A 672 2.70 -55.91 1.54
C ALA A 672 2.19 -55.17 2.79
N PHE A 673 1.07 -54.45 2.65
CA PHE A 673 0.40 -53.84 3.80
C PHE A 673 -0.15 -54.90 4.78
N LEU A 674 -0.83 -55.94 4.30
CA LEU A 674 -1.36 -57.01 5.16
C LEU A 674 -0.25 -57.74 5.92
N ALA A 675 0.90 -57.97 5.29
CA ALA A 675 2.08 -58.51 5.97
C ALA A 675 2.58 -57.57 7.09
N ALA A 676 2.62 -56.25 6.83
CA ALA A 676 2.96 -55.25 7.85
C ALA A 676 1.94 -55.23 9.01
N LEU A 677 0.63 -55.31 8.70
CA LEU A 677 -0.44 -55.37 9.69
C LEU A 677 -0.34 -56.63 10.58
N ARG A 678 -0.06 -57.80 9.98
CA ARG A 678 0.15 -59.05 10.72
C ARG A 678 1.34 -58.94 11.68
N ARG A 679 2.46 -58.37 11.23
CA ARG A 679 3.65 -58.13 12.07
C ARG A 679 3.34 -57.17 13.23
N PHE A 680 2.59 -56.10 12.95
CA PHE A 680 2.12 -55.17 13.97
C PHE A 680 1.24 -55.86 15.02
N ILE A 681 0.21 -56.60 14.60
CA ILE A 681 -0.70 -57.31 15.50
C ILE A 681 0.06 -58.35 16.34
N ALA A 682 1.00 -59.08 15.74
CA ALA A 682 1.82 -60.06 16.44
C ALA A 682 2.70 -59.43 17.54
N ARG A 683 3.20 -58.20 17.33
CA ARG A 683 4.08 -57.51 18.29
C ARG A 683 3.35 -56.67 19.32
N ARG A 684 2.25 -56.02 18.96
CA ARG A 684 1.54 -55.03 19.80
C ARG A 684 0.17 -55.50 20.28
N GLY A 685 -0.30 -56.64 19.79
CA GLY A 685 -1.62 -57.18 20.10
C GLY A 685 -2.70 -56.71 19.12
N ARG A 686 -3.91 -57.26 19.29
CA ARG A 686 -5.05 -57.00 18.41
C ARG A 686 -5.53 -55.55 18.50
N CYS A 687 -5.93 -54.98 17.36
CA CYS A 687 -6.62 -53.70 17.27
C CYS A 687 -8.11 -53.92 16.98
N ASN A 688 -8.97 -53.05 17.51
CA ASN A 688 -10.42 -53.10 17.30
C ASN A 688 -10.86 -52.11 16.21
N GLN A 689 -10.12 -51.01 16.04
CA GLN A 689 -10.46 -49.97 15.07
C GLN A 689 -9.22 -49.40 14.38
N ILE A 690 -9.29 -49.30 13.05
CA ILE A 690 -8.24 -48.72 12.19
C ILE A 690 -8.79 -47.50 11.47
N PHE A 691 -8.05 -46.40 11.54
CA PHE A 691 -8.27 -45.18 10.77
C PHE A 691 -7.20 -45.02 9.69
N SER A 692 -7.61 -44.75 8.46
CA SER A 692 -6.69 -44.46 7.35
C SER A 692 -7.30 -43.48 6.35
N ASP A 693 -6.47 -42.98 5.44
CA ASP A 693 -6.97 -42.35 4.22
C ASP A 693 -7.53 -43.42 3.24
N ARG A 694 -8.10 -42.95 2.11
CA ARG A 694 -8.66 -43.82 1.07
C ARG A 694 -7.61 -44.30 0.06
N GLY A 695 -6.38 -44.58 0.51
CA GLY A 695 -5.35 -45.21 -0.32
C GLY A 695 -5.83 -46.55 -0.89
N THR A 696 -5.51 -46.83 -2.17
CA THR A 696 -5.98 -48.04 -2.88
C THR A 696 -5.52 -49.33 -2.22
N ASN A 697 -4.34 -49.32 -1.60
CA ASN A 697 -3.79 -50.39 -0.78
C ASN A 697 -4.61 -50.66 0.50
N PHE A 698 -5.07 -49.61 1.19
CA PHE A 698 -5.91 -49.76 2.39
C PHE A 698 -7.33 -50.19 2.04
N VAL A 699 -7.89 -49.68 0.94
CA VAL A 699 -9.20 -50.10 0.42
C VAL A 699 -9.17 -51.57 0.00
N GLY A 700 -8.09 -52.00 -0.67
CA GLY A 700 -7.85 -53.40 -1.00
C GLY A 700 -7.73 -54.26 0.27
N ALA A 701 -6.96 -53.81 1.26
CA ALA A 701 -6.73 -54.56 2.50
C ALA A 701 -8.01 -54.78 3.29
N LYS A 702 -8.85 -53.74 3.42
CA LYS A 702 -10.18 -53.87 4.04
C LYS A 702 -11.02 -54.93 3.32
N SER A 703 -10.98 -54.95 1.99
CA SER A 703 -11.77 -55.88 1.17
C SER A 703 -11.26 -57.32 1.31
N GLU A 704 -9.95 -57.54 1.42
CA GLU A 704 -9.37 -58.88 1.65
C GLU A 704 -9.63 -59.38 3.07
N ILE A 705 -9.56 -58.52 4.08
CA ILE A 705 -9.89 -58.88 5.47
C ILE A 705 -11.35 -59.33 5.58
N LEU A 706 -12.28 -58.61 4.94
CA LEU A 706 -13.71 -58.96 4.87
C LEU A 706 -13.97 -60.31 4.17
N LYS A 707 -13.13 -60.71 3.21
CA LYS A 707 -13.25 -62.00 2.51
C LYS A 707 -12.69 -63.16 3.35
N CYS A 708 -11.58 -62.95 4.06
CA CYS A 708 -10.98 -64.00 4.90
C CYS A 708 -11.83 -64.32 6.15
N THR A 709 -12.68 -63.40 6.61
CA THR A 709 -13.57 -63.62 7.76
C THR A 709 -14.71 -64.60 7.50
N GLU A 710 -14.97 -65.00 6.24
CA GLU A 710 -16.02 -65.99 5.92
C GLU A 710 -15.56 -67.45 6.13
N ASP A 711 -14.25 -67.75 6.12
CA ASP A 711 -13.74 -69.14 6.05
C ASP A 711 -12.96 -69.65 7.28
N ALA A 712 -12.57 -68.83 8.26
CA ALA A 712 -11.96 -69.34 9.50
C ALA A 712 -12.06 -68.38 10.71
N CYS A 713 -12.62 -68.88 11.82
CA CYS A 713 -12.65 -68.31 13.18
C CYS A 713 -13.53 -67.06 13.43
N VAL A 714 -14.67 -67.35 14.06
CA VAL A 714 -15.47 -66.56 15.03
C VAL A 714 -14.80 -65.27 15.57
N GLU A 715 -15.55 -64.16 15.47
CA GLU A 715 -15.44 -62.87 16.21
C GLU A 715 -14.28 -61.89 15.86
N GLU A 716 -14.09 -61.54 14.59
CA GLU A 716 -13.25 -60.38 14.21
C GLU A 716 -14.08 -59.08 14.08
N ASN A 717 -14.40 -58.42 15.20
CA ASN A 717 -14.98 -57.07 15.21
C ASN A 717 -13.94 -55.97 14.88
N LEU A 718 -13.19 -56.12 13.78
CA LEU A 718 -12.26 -55.08 13.30
C LEU A 718 -13.04 -54.04 12.49
N THR A 719 -13.19 -52.85 13.05
CA THR A 719 -13.86 -51.74 12.37
C THR A 719 -12.85 -50.87 11.61
N TRP A 720 -13.05 -50.71 10.30
CA TRP A 720 -12.18 -49.86 9.46
C TRP A 720 -12.90 -48.59 9.03
N THR A 721 -12.40 -47.44 9.47
CA THR A 721 -12.95 -46.11 9.19
C THR A 721 -12.03 -45.31 8.28
N PHE A 722 -12.53 -44.87 7.12
CA PHE A 722 -11.79 -44.01 6.21
C PHE A 722 -12.09 -42.54 6.43
N ASN A 723 -11.09 -41.68 6.22
CA ASN A 723 -11.32 -40.24 6.19
C ASN A 723 -12.33 -39.85 5.08
N PRO A 724 -13.18 -38.84 5.32
CA PRO A 724 -14.02 -38.26 4.27
C PRO A 724 -13.16 -37.69 3.13
N PRO A 725 -13.64 -37.73 1.87
CA PRO A 725 -12.96 -37.08 0.75
C PRO A 725 -12.65 -35.62 1.08
N SER A 726 -11.46 -35.13 0.68
CA SER A 726 -11.04 -33.73 0.86
C SER A 726 -10.96 -33.23 2.31
N SER A 727 -10.88 -34.13 3.30
CA SER A 727 -10.81 -33.78 4.72
C SER A 727 -9.50 -34.25 5.39
N PRO A 728 -8.32 -33.74 4.98
CA PRO A 728 -7.01 -34.16 5.50
C PRO A 728 -6.83 -33.86 7.01
N HIS A 729 -7.58 -32.88 7.55
CA HIS A 729 -7.52 -32.53 8.97
C HIS A 729 -7.87 -33.68 9.93
N PHE A 730 -8.63 -34.69 9.49
CA PHE A 730 -8.90 -35.89 10.30
C PHE A 730 -7.65 -36.76 10.50
N GLY A 731 -6.66 -36.66 9.59
CA GLY A 731 -5.39 -37.40 9.64
C GLY A 731 -4.27 -36.74 10.44
N GLY A 732 -4.52 -35.56 11.03
CA GLY A 732 -3.47 -34.77 11.67
C GLY A 732 -2.65 -35.48 12.76
N LEU A 733 -3.17 -36.56 13.36
CA LEU A 733 -2.43 -37.33 14.38
C LEU A 733 -1.32 -38.18 13.78
N TRP A 734 -1.61 -38.94 12.71
CA TRP A 734 -0.60 -39.75 12.04
C TRP A 734 0.28 -38.92 11.11
N GLU A 735 -0.25 -37.84 10.52
CA GLU A 735 0.57 -36.85 9.79
C GLU A 735 1.63 -36.21 10.70
N ALA A 736 1.28 -35.87 11.94
CA ALA A 736 2.24 -35.36 12.93
C ALA A 736 3.27 -36.44 13.33
N GLY A 737 2.84 -37.70 13.40
CA GLY A 737 3.71 -38.86 13.60
C GLY A 737 4.73 -39.00 12.47
N VAL A 738 4.24 -39.02 11.21
CA VAL A 738 5.07 -39.08 9.99
C VAL A 738 6.04 -37.90 9.92
N LYS A 739 5.61 -36.68 10.26
CA LYS A 739 6.48 -35.50 10.28
C LYS A 739 7.60 -35.64 11.31
N SER A 740 7.27 -36.05 12.53
CA SER A 740 8.25 -36.25 13.62
C SER A 740 9.26 -37.35 13.27
N PHE A 741 8.76 -38.43 12.67
CA PHE A 741 9.54 -39.54 12.18
C PHE A 741 10.49 -39.13 11.04
N LYS A 742 9.98 -38.51 9.96
CA LYS A 742 10.79 -38.01 8.84
C LYS A 742 11.89 -37.05 9.31
N THR A 743 11.57 -36.18 10.26
CA THR A 743 12.55 -35.23 10.81
C THR A 743 13.75 -35.95 11.45
N HIS A 744 13.53 -37.03 12.20
CA HIS A 744 14.63 -37.83 12.76
C HIS A 744 15.35 -38.63 11.67
N LEU A 745 14.59 -39.25 10.77
CA LEU A 745 15.15 -40.05 9.67
C LEU A 745 16.12 -39.24 8.81
N PHE A 746 15.72 -38.05 8.35
CA PHE A 746 16.58 -37.19 7.52
C PHE A 746 17.79 -36.64 8.29
N ARG A 747 17.68 -36.42 9.60
CA ARG A 747 18.82 -35.98 10.42
C ARG A 747 19.85 -37.08 10.64
N VAL A 748 19.40 -38.33 10.78
CA VAL A 748 20.28 -39.47 11.06
C VAL A 748 20.91 -40.01 9.78
N ILE A 749 20.13 -40.16 8.71
CA ILE A 749 20.59 -40.81 7.45
C ILE A 749 21.14 -39.79 6.44
N GLY A 750 20.58 -38.57 6.40
CA GLY A 750 20.88 -37.60 5.34
C GLY A 750 20.54 -38.15 3.95
N ASP A 751 21.49 -38.03 3.01
CA ASP A 751 21.37 -38.53 1.63
C ASP A 751 21.94 -39.96 1.43
N GLN A 752 22.35 -40.64 2.51
CA GLN A 752 22.95 -41.98 2.41
C GLN A 752 21.90 -43.05 2.05
N ARG A 753 22.29 -44.00 1.20
CA ARG A 753 21.46 -45.17 0.84
C ARG A 753 21.87 -46.36 1.70
N LEU A 754 20.94 -46.88 2.48
CA LEU A 754 21.17 -48.00 3.40
C LEU A 754 20.66 -49.32 2.81
N THR A 755 21.20 -50.43 3.33
CA THR A 755 20.63 -51.76 3.06
C THR A 755 19.33 -51.96 3.84
N TYR A 756 18.56 -53.00 3.51
CA TYR A 756 17.30 -53.31 4.20
C TYR A 756 17.50 -53.46 5.73
N GLU A 757 18.50 -54.25 6.15
CA GLU A 757 18.81 -54.49 7.57
C GLU A 757 19.33 -53.23 8.29
N ASP A 758 20.21 -52.48 7.63
CA ASP A 758 20.75 -51.24 8.20
C ASP A 758 19.62 -50.20 8.38
N LEU A 759 18.75 -50.04 7.38
CA LEU A 759 17.61 -49.14 7.45
C LEU A 759 16.62 -49.61 8.53
N TYR A 760 16.28 -50.89 8.57
CA TYR A 760 15.37 -51.45 9.57
C TYR A 760 15.84 -51.19 11.00
N THR A 761 17.14 -51.37 11.26
CA THR A 761 17.75 -51.09 12.55
C THR A 761 17.58 -49.61 12.96
N VAL A 762 17.85 -48.69 12.03
CA VAL A 762 17.66 -47.25 12.26
C VAL A 762 16.19 -46.91 12.54
N LEU A 763 15.25 -47.55 11.83
CA LEU A 763 13.81 -47.34 12.05
C LEU A 763 13.37 -47.74 13.46
N VAL A 764 13.85 -48.88 13.95
CA VAL A 764 13.55 -49.36 15.32
C VAL A 764 14.13 -48.41 16.37
N GLN A 765 15.33 -47.88 16.16
CA GLN A 765 15.93 -46.88 17.06
C GLN A 765 15.13 -45.57 17.08
N ILE A 766 14.69 -45.10 15.90
CA ILE A 766 13.85 -43.90 15.80
C ILE A 766 12.49 -44.15 16.47
N GLU A 767 11.89 -45.34 16.33
CA GLU A 767 10.66 -45.73 17.04
C GLU A 767 10.85 -45.61 18.56
N ALA A 768 11.92 -46.19 19.11
CA ALA A 768 12.21 -46.14 20.54
C ALA A 768 12.38 -44.70 21.04
N LEU A 769 13.14 -43.88 20.32
CA LEU A 769 13.33 -42.46 20.65
C LEU A 769 12.01 -41.69 20.63
N LEU A 770 11.21 -41.86 19.58
CA LEU A 770 9.93 -41.19 19.46
C LEU A 770 8.96 -41.60 20.57
N ASN A 771 9.03 -42.86 21.04
CA ASN A 771 8.22 -43.33 22.15
C ASN A 771 8.74 -42.91 23.53
N SER A 772 9.99 -42.42 23.65
CA SER A 772 10.57 -41.88 24.90
C SER A 772 10.20 -40.41 25.18
N ARG A 773 9.40 -39.77 24.32
CA ARG A 773 9.01 -38.36 24.48
C ARG A 773 8.03 -38.17 25.65
N PRO A 774 8.14 -37.09 26.44
CA PRO A 774 7.20 -36.82 27.52
C PRO A 774 5.81 -36.47 26.96
N LEU A 775 4.75 -37.03 27.55
CA LEU A 775 3.35 -36.74 27.19
C LEU A 775 2.87 -35.39 27.72
N CYS A 776 3.54 -34.85 28.74
CA CYS A 776 3.20 -33.59 29.40
C CYS A 776 4.39 -32.63 29.41
N PRO A 777 4.16 -31.30 29.52
CA PRO A 777 5.24 -30.34 29.72
C PRO A 777 6.06 -30.67 30.97
N LEU A 778 7.39 -30.60 30.85
CA LEU A 778 8.29 -30.83 31.98
C LEU A 778 8.22 -29.64 32.96
N SER A 779 8.11 -29.94 34.25
CA SER A 779 8.25 -28.95 35.30
C SER A 779 9.71 -28.54 35.48
N SER A 780 9.92 -27.33 35.99
CA SER A 780 11.25 -26.81 36.36
C SER A 780 11.62 -27.13 37.82
N ASP A 781 10.67 -27.66 38.59
CA ASP A 781 10.86 -28.02 39.99
C ASP A 781 11.54 -29.40 40.10
N PRO A 782 12.72 -29.53 40.72
CA PRO A 782 13.39 -30.80 40.89
C PRO A 782 12.66 -31.80 41.81
N ASN A 783 11.61 -31.36 42.53
CA ASN A 783 10.78 -32.23 43.37
C ASN A 783 9.57 -32.83 42.62
N ASP A 784 9.32 -32.42 41.38
CA ASP A 784 8.21 -32.96 40.60
C ASP A 784 8.51 -34.35 40.02
N LEU A 785 7.45 -35.14 39.85
CA LEU A 785 7.53 -36.50 39.32
C LEU A 785 8.05 -36.52 37.87
N SER A 786 8.79 -37.59 37.52
CA SER A 786 9.27 -37.81 36.16
C SER A 786 8.10 -37.92 35.16
N ALA A 787 8.25 -37.30 33.99
CA ALA A 787 7.18 -37.30 32.99
C ALA A 787 6.90 -38.70 32.42
N LEU A 788 5.62 -39.03 32.26
CA LEU A 788 5.18 -40.24 31.57
C LEU A 788 5.48 -40.14 30.08
N THR A 789 5.98 -41.23 29.50
CA THR A 789 6.28 -41.36 28.07
C THR A 789 5.38 -42.43 27.44
N PRO A 790 5.09 -42.39 26.13
CA PRO A 790 4.40 -43.49 25.44
C PRO A 790 5.07 -44.85 25.66
N GLY A 791 6.41 -44.87 25.75
CA GLY A 791 7.21 -46.08 25.98
C GLY A 791 6.86 -46.79 27.29
N HIS A 792 6.56 -46.05 28.35
CA HIS A 792 6.15 -46.63 29.64
C HIS A 792 4.87 -47.49 29.55
N PHE A 793 4.03 -47.29 28.53
CA PHE A 793 2.83 -48.09 28.30
C PHE A 793 3.07 -49.31 27.39
N LEU A 794 4.25 -49.40 26.76
CA LEU A 794 4.58 -50.45 25.79
C LEU A 794 5.54 -51.51 26.35
N THR A 795 6.38 -51.10 27.30
CA THR A 795 7.30 -51.97 28.02
C THR A 795 6.77 -52.11 29.43
N PHE A 796 6.14 -53.25 29.72
CA PHE A 796 5.99 -53.73 31.10
C PHE A 796 7.21 -54.55 31.48
#